data_AF-A0A8B6HEA3-F1
#
_entry.id   AF-A0A8B6HEA3-F1
#
_cell.length_a   1.000
_cell.length_b   1.000
_cell.length_c   1.000
_cell.angle_alpha   90.00
_cell.angle_beta   90.00
_cell.angle_gamma   90.00
#
_symmetry.space_group_name_H-M   'P 1'
#
loop_
_entity.id
_entity.type
_entity.pdbx_description
1 polymer ?
#
loop_
_entity_poly.entity_id
_entity_poly.type
_entity_poly.pdbx_seq_one_letter_code
_entity_poly.pdbx_strand_id
1 'polypeptide(L)'
;MEYTDVVQNFVLDHKIGLSVAVSVGVVLWGIRRYVKGPRYYGKRRIDGIGKETAIDLVKRGAKVIIACRDMTRGNNAVDDIKRLSGSTNVSVVQLDLASLKSVRKFAEEIHKTEKRLDILINNAGVMACPYMKTEDGLEMQFGVNHIGHFLLTNLLLDLIKKAAPSRIVNVSSLAHVFTGQLNFDDIAKREKYYNAEEAYTQSKLCNILFTKELASRLSGTGVTTYSLHPVDESLDKETGKYYSDCAEKAPSKPALDEGAAKKLWELSEKLVVLKRLVTTMLRDVYTDDIIITEENSIDLLKAAHKYEFEGLLSKCQNYLYRETNIDNSCSIYSWGRHLGLSSLTEKTLDFIVDSADDVLKTEGFLKLSNDDLHSLLSREDICAFEEEIITAAIKWARNKCKQDMIETNGQTMRQALGPVIYTLRIPLLSLKRYSDIVVKSMILSEEEELSLYKYFTMSKKRLADLCGFDKSSRNRLSLFVKAEDIIKKRKVENIDDTIKATRFLQTSKSTIFVDTYTNKYQKQYNYQRTDYSQKISFFSPESFFINAITISFPFLSEKNKTVPEEIQISGSVPTRKIRIPVNETKLFDMNRYVKENDEIEIYFTSFSKFDKQFKENESSGWREVKIGSNKSVFVQVEGSYSIVSAIDISAAKMK
;
A
#
# COMPACT_ATOMS: atom_id res chain seq x y z
N MET A 1 91.48 -9.78 16.34
CA MET A 1 90.30 -8.90 16.47
C MET A 1 89.44 -9.49 17.55
N GLU A 2 89.22 -8.72 18.61
CA GLU A 2 88.22 -9.05 19.60
C GLU A 2 86.82 -8.90 18.96
N TYR A 3 85.81 -9.56 19.52
CA TYR A 3 84.44 -9.48 19.01
C TYR A 3 83.92 -8.03 18.98
N THR A 4 84.37 -7.22 19.94
CA THR A 4 84.22 -5.76 20.03
C THR A 4 84.70 -5.05 18.76
N ASP A 5 85.93 -5.30 18.28
CA ASP A 5 86.49 -4.67 17.08
C ASP A 5 85.63 -4.94 15.83
N VAL A 6 85.17 -6.20 15.69
CA VAL A 6 84.39 -6.65 14.53
C VAL A 6 83.02 -5.97 14.51
N VAL A 7 82.35 -5.89 15.66
CA VAL A 7 81.07 -5.17 15.80
C VAL A 7 81.27 -3.66 15.58
N GLN A 8 82.35 -3.08 16.09
CA GLN A 8 82.63 -1.66 15.94
C GLN A 8 82.89 -1.28 14.48
N ASN A 9 83.70 -2.04 13.75
CA ASN A 9 83.94 -1.84 12.32
C ASN A 9 82.65 -2.06 11.50
N PHE A 10 81.88 -3.11 11.78
CA PHE A 10 80.60 -3.36 11.09
C PHE A 10 79.63 -2.18 11.25
N VAL A 11 79.50 -1.62 12.46
CA VAL A 11 78.67 -0.43 12.73
C VAL A 11 79.23 0.82 12.05
N LEU A 12 80.56 0.95 11.92
CA LEU A 12 81.19 2.08 11.24
C LEU A 12 80.95 2.07 9.73
N ASP A 13 81.05 0.90 9.08
CA ASP A 13 80.86 0.73 7.64
C ASP A 13 79.37 0.81 7.24
N HIS A 14 78.48 0.31 8.10
CA HIS A 14 77.04 0.23 7.81
C HIS A 14 76.21 1.37 8.45
N LYS A 15 76.84 2.48 8.89
CA LYS A 15 76.16 3.63 9.55
C LYS A 15 74.85 4.04 8.88
N ILE A 16 74.86 4.18 7.55
CA ILE A 16 73.69 4.61 6.78
C ILE A 16 72.61 3.52 6.79
N GLY A 17 72.98 2.26 6.54
CA GLY A 17 72.06 1.12 6.57
C GLY A 17 71.43 0.89 7.95
N LEU A 18 72.22 0.98 9.03
CA LEU A 18 71.72 0.89 10.40
C LEU A 18 70.77 2.05 10.74
N SER A 19 71.13 3.28 10.36
CA SER A 19 70.30 4.46 10.59
C SER A 19 68.95 4.37 9.87
N VAL A 20 68.94 3.91 8.61
CA VAL A 20 67.71 3.65 7.85
C VAL A 20 66.90 2.51 8.48
N ALA A 21 67.52 1.40 8.88
CA ALA A 21 66.82 0.29 9.50
C ALA A 21 66.18 0.67 10.85
N VAL A 22 66.88 1.44 11.68
CA VAL A 22 66.34 1.98 12.94
C VAL A 22 65.21 2.98 12.65
N SER A 23 65.39 3.88 11.69
CA SER A 23 64.37 4.87 11.32
C SER A 23 63.09 4.21 10.79
N VAL A 24 63.21 3.23 9.88
CA VAL A 24 62.09 2.42 9.39
C VAL A 24 61.46 1.62 10.53
N GLY A 25 62.26 1.02 11.43
CA GLY A 25 61.77 0.32 12.61
C GLY A 25 60.96 1.22 13.55
N VAL A 26 61.42 2.44 13.81
CA VAL A 26 60.74 3.46 14.64
C VAL A 26 59.48 3.96 13.95
N VAL A 27 59.49 4.20 12.64
CA VAL A 27 58.30 4.60 11.85
C VAL A 27 57.26 3.48 11.85
N LEU A 28 57.65 2.23 11.57
CA LEU A 28 56.75 1.07 11.62
C LEU A 28 56.21 0.82 13.04
N TRP A 29 57.03 0.98 14.07
CA TRP A 29 56.58 0.92 15.46
C TRP A 29 55.61 2.05 15.81
N GLY A 30 55.89 3.27 15.36
CA GLY A 30 55.03 4.45 15.51
C GLY A 30 53.68 4.27 14.84
N ILE A 31 53.65 3.85 13.57
CA ILE A 31 52.44 3.48 12.84
C ILE A 31 51.69 2.36 13.57
N ARG A 32 52.37 1.31 14.00
CA ARG A 32 51.76 0.20 14.75
C ARG A 32 51.25 0.60 16.13
N ARG A 33 51.78 1.67 16.74
CA ARG A 33 51.30 2.25 18.00
C ARG A 33 50.11 3.18 17.78
N TYR A 34 50.14 3.98 16.71
CA TYR A 34 49.05 4.85 16.26
C TYR A 34 47.81 4.03 15.89
N VAL A 35 47.98 2.98 15.07
CA VAL A 35 46.91 2.02 14.70
C VAL A 35 46.35 1.26 15.91
N LYS A 36 47.15 1.05 16.97
CA LYS A 36 46.69 0.42 18.22
C LYS A 36 45.96 1.37 19.18
N GLY A 37 45.97 2.67 18.92
CA GLY A 37 45.37 3.69 19.78
C GLY A 37 46.03 3.83 21.17
N PRO A 38 45.60 4.82 21.97
CA PRO A 38 46.08 5.02 23.33
C PRO A 38 45.60 3.90 24.27
N ARG A 39 46.53 3.31 25.04
CA ARG A 39 46.18 2.39 26.12
C ARG A 39 45.78 3.18 27.37
N TYR A 40 44.49 3.14 27.70
CA TYR A 40 43.96 3.74 28.92
C TYR A 40 44.29 2.85 30.13
N TYR A 41 45.24 3.27 30.98
CA TYR A 41 45.59 2.55 32.23
C TYR A 41 44.69 2.94 33.42
N GLY A 42 43.38 3.08 33.17
CA GLY A 42 42.40 3.24 34.24
C GLY A 42 42.05 1.89 34.85
N LYS A 43 42.06 1.77 36.19
CA LYS A 43 41.64 0.56 36.92
C LYS A 43 40.13 0.25 36.85
N ARG A 44 39.38 0.88 35.95
CA ARG A 44 38.02 0.44 35.58
C ARG A 44 38.14 -0.67 34.54
N ARG A 45 37.53 -1.83 34.79
CA ARG A 45 37.20 -2.77 33.70
C ARG A 45 36.43 -1.97 32.64
N ILE A 46 36.87 -2.06 31.39
CA ILE A 46 36.11 -1.52 30.26
C ILE A 46 34.97 -2.51 30.02
N ASP A 47 33.87 -2.36 30.76
CA ASP A 47 32.69 -3.24 30.70
C ASP A 47 31.83 -3.01 29.43
N GLY A 48 32.47 -2.77 28.29
CA GLY A 48 31.86 -2.62 26.97
C GLY A 48 31.20 -1.26 26.71
N ILE A 49 31.38 -0.75 25.49
CA ILE A 49 30.78 0.52 25.01
C ILE A 49 29.28 0.58 25.31
N GLY A 50 28.54 -0.50 25.02
CA GLY A 50 27.09 -0.56 25.23
C GLY A 50 26.63 -0.41 26.69
N LYS A 51 27.44 -0.76 27.69
CA LYS A 51 27.08 -0.56 29.11
C LYS A 51 27.18 0.92 29.48
N GLU A 52 28.26 1.58 29.10
CA GLU A 52 28.44 3.02 29.36
C GLU A 52 27.39 3.86 28.61
N THR A 53 27.09 3.51 27.35
CA THR A 53 25.97 4.11 26.60
C THR A 53 24.63 3.92 27.32
N ALA A 54 24.37 2.73 27.87
CA ALA A 54 23.15 2.48 28.64
C ALA A 54 23.11 3.28 29.95
N ILE A 55 24.22 3.41 30.69
CA ILE A 55 24.29 4.24 31.91
C ILE A 55 23.91 5.69 31.59
N ASP A 56 24.46 6.25 30.52
CA ASP A 56 24.20 7.64 30.13
C ASP A 56 22.75 7.85 29.68
N LEU A 57 22.21 6.96 28.84
CA LEU A 57 20.81 7.02 28.41
C LEU A 57 19.83 6.89 29.59
N VAL A 58 20.07 5.98 30.52
CA VAL A 58 19.23 5.80 31.72
C VAL A 58 19.30 7.02 32.64
N LYS A 59 20.48 7.65 32.80
CA LYS A 59 20.64 8.92 33.53
C LYS A 59 19.87 10.08 32.89
N ARG A 60 19.75 10.10 31.56
CA ARG A 60 18.91 11.04 30.81
C ARG A 60 17.41 10.68 30.84
N GLY A 61 17.02 9.67 31.62
CA GLY A 61 15.62 9.26 31.83
C GLY A 61 15.08 8.22 30.85
N ALA A 62 15.90 7.69 29.93
CA ALA A 62 15.45 6.69 28.98
C ALA A 62 15.11 5.34 29.65
N LYS A 63 14.11 4.64 29.12
CA LYS A 63 13.89 3.22 29.37
C LYS A 63 14.80 2.42 28.45
N VAL A 64 15.76 1.68 28.99
CA VAL A 64 16.77 0.94 28.20
C VAL A 64 16.57 -0.57 28.32
N ILE A 65 16.51 -1.24 27.18
CA ILE A 65 16.48 -2.71 27.10
C ILE A 65 17.86 -3.19 26.66
N ILE A 66 18.57 -3.89 27.56
CA ILE A 66 19.85 -4.52 27.26
C ILE A 66 19.58 -5.84 26.54
N ALA A 67 19.78 -5.87 25.23
CA ALA A 67 19.75 -7.10 24.46
C ALA A 67 21.07 -7.88 24.67
N CYS A 68 21.01 -9.08 25.25
CA CYS A 68 22.23 -9.84 25.58
C CYS A 68 22.07 -11.35 25.35
N ARG A 69 23.12 -12.00 24.84
CA ARG A 69 23.14 -13.47 24.66
C ARG A 69 23.18 -14.22 25.99
N ASP A 70 23.99 -13.72 26.92
CA ASP A 70 24.25 -14.31 28.22
C ASP A 70 23.46 -13.56 29.28
N MET A 71 22.36 -14.16 29.75
CA MET A 71 21.46 -13.52 30.73
C MET A 71 22.12 -13.31 32.08
N THR A 72 23.12 -14.11 32.48
CA THR A 72 23.86 -13.91 33.73
C THR A 72 24.70 -12.63 33.65
N ARG A 73 25.43 -12.46 32.54
CA ARG A 73 26.22 -11.23 32.30
C ARG A 73 25.33 -10.02 32.05
N GLY A 74 24.19 -10.21 31.37
CA GLY A 74 23.18 -9.19 31.15
C GLY A 74 22.56 -8.68 32.45
N ASN A 75 22.11 -9.56 33.34
CA ASN A 75 21.59 -9.19 34.67
C ASN A 75 22.65 -8.44 35.50
N ASN A 76 23.88 -8.94 35.56
CA ASN A 76 24.97 -8.25 36.26
C ASN A 76 25.23 -6.83 35.70
N ALA A 77 25.14 -6.66 34.38
CA ALA A 77 25.27 -5.34 33.76
C ALA A 77 24.08 -4.42 34.10
N VAL A 78 22.86 -4.94 34.09
CA VAL A 78 21.64 -4.23 34.50
C VAL A 78 21.73 -3.74 35.94
N ASP A 79 22.19 -4.56 36.88
CA ASP A 79 22.31 -4.17 38.29
C ASP A 79 23.41 -3.11 38.52
N ASP A 80 24.51 -3.19 37.77
CA ASP A 80 25.49 -2.11 37.71
C ASP A 80 24.92 -0.82 37.12
N ILE A 81 24.12 -0.89 36.04
CA ILE A 81 23.48 0.28 35.44
C ILE A 81 22.52 0.92 36.44
N LYS A 82 21.67 0.14 37.14
CA LYS A 82 20.79 0.65 38.20
C LYS A 82 21.58 1.38 39.29
N ARG A 83 22.65 0.76 39.79
CA ARG A 83 23.53 1.31 40.83
C ARG A 83 24.24 2.59 40.40
N LEU A 84 24.69 2.68 39.15
CA LEU A 84 25.47 3.81 38.62
C LEU A 84 24.63 4.96 38.05
N SER A 85 23.36 4.69 37.68
CA SER A 85 22.41 5.69 37.19
C SER A 85 21.44 6.20 38.27
N GLY A 86 21.18 5.41 39.32
CA GLY A 86 20.15 5.70 40.32
C GLY A 86 18.73 5.41 39.85
N SER A 87 18.54 4.77 38.69
CA SER A 87 17.23 4.52 38.07
C SER A 87 17.01 3.04 37.78
N THR A 88 15.77 2.58 37.94
CA THR A 88 15.33 1.21 37.65
C THR A 88 14.80 1.02 36.23
N ASN A 89 14.83 2.04 35.38
CA ASN A 89 14.34 2.02 33.99
C ASN A 89 15.28 1.26 33.03
N VAL A 90 15.79 0.11 33.46
CA VAL A 90 16.66 -0.76 32.67
C VAL A 90 16.32 -2.23 32.91
N SER A 91 16.16 -2.98 31.81
CA SER A 91 15.89 -4.42 31.79
C SER A 91 16.87 -5.14 30.87
N VAL A 92 16.88 -6.48 30.91
CA VAL A 92 17.61 -7.33 29.98
C VAL A 92 16.65 -8.29 29.30
N VAL A 93 16.81 -8.50 28.00
CA VAL A 93 16.06 -9.47 27.19
C VAL A 93 17.07 -10.29 26.38
N GLN A 94 16.81 -11.59 26.21
CA GLN A 94 17.76 -12.49 25.59
C GLN A 94 17.85 -12.27 24.07
N LEU A 95 19.05 -12.02 23.55
CA LEU A 95 19.32 -11.91 22.12
C LEU A 95 20.68 -12.52 21.77
N ASP A 96 20.68 -13.58 20.97
CA ASP A 96 21.86 -14.02 20.23
C ASP A 96 21.77 -13.62 18.75
N LEU A 97 22.65 -12.73 18.31
CA LEU A 97 22.78 -12.33 16.90
C LEU A 97 23.39 -13.43 16.03
N ALA A 98 23.98 -14.48 16.62
CA ALA A 98 24.42 -15.68 15.90
C ALA A 98 23.27 -16.69 15.64
N SER A 99 22.02 -16.32 15.95
CA SER A 99 20.82 -17.12 15.70
C SER A 99 19.67 -16.24 15.20
N LEU A 100 19.33 -16.32 13.91
CA LEU A 100 18.20 -15.60 13.33
C LEU A 100 16.86 -16.01 13.96
N LYS A 101 16.78 -17.20 14.56
CA LYS A 101 15.66 -17.63 15.41
C LYS A 101 15.60 -16.81 16.70
N SER A 102 16.72 -16.61 17.39
CA SER A 102 16.78 -15.73 18.57
C SER A 102 16.45 -14.28 18.22
N VAL A 103 16.91 -13.78 17.08
CA VAL A 103 16.59 -12.42 16.59
C VAL A 103 15.08 -12.23 16.40
N ARG A 104 14.40 -13.20 15.76
CA ARG A 104 12.94 -13.17 15.59
C ARG A 104 12.20 -13.22 16.92
N LYS A 105 12.58 -14.15 17.81
CA LYS A 105 11.97 -14.27 19.15
C LYS A 105 12.10 -12.96 19.95
N PHE A 106 13.28 -12.35 19.93
CA PHE A 106 13.51 -11.04 20.58
C PHE A 106 12.59 -9.97 19.99
N ALA A 107 12.53 -9.84 18.65
CA ALA A 107 11.69 -8.83 18.01
C ALA A 107 10.20 -9.03 18.34
N GLU A 108 9.70 -10.26 18.34
CA GLU A 108 8.34 -10.59 18.78
C GLU A 108 8.09 -10.21 20.24
N GLU A 109 9.05 -10.43 21.13
CA GLU A 109 8.95 -10.07 22.55
C GLU A 109 8.89 -8.55 22.72
N ILE A 110 9.69 -7.79 21.99
CA ILE A 110 9.63 -6.32 21.96
C ILE A 110 8.29 -5.82 21.41
N HIS A 111 7.78 -6.38 20.30
CA HIS A 111 6.45 -6.01 19.77
C HIS A 111 5.29 -6.31 20.74
N LYS A 112 5.44 -7.33 21.60
CA LYS A 112 4.44 -7.68 22.63
C LYS A 112 4.52 -6.78 23.87
N THR A 113 5.71 -6.30 24.22
CA THR A 113 5.99 -5.60 25.49
C THR A 113 6.10 -4.09 25.37
N GLU A 114 6.54 -3.57 24.21
CA GLU A 114 6.82 -2.16 23.98
C GLU A 114 5.92 -1.56 22.89
N LYS A 115 5.34 -0.38 23.18
CA LYS A 115 4.44 0.34 22.25
C LYS A 115 5.17 1.31 21.30
N ARG A 116 6.42 1.63 21.58
CA ARG A 116 7.28 2.57 20.84
C ARG A 116 8.74 2.15 20.97
N LEU A 117 9.57 2.46 19.97
CA LEU A 117 11.03 2.28 20.04
C LEU A 117 11.74 3.51 19.47
N ASP A 118 12.16 4.41 20.36
CA ASP A 118 12.72 5.72 19.99
C ASP A 118 14.15 5.66 19.45
N ILE A 119 14.97 4.74 19.99
CA ILE A 119 16.39 4.60 19.62
C ILE A 119 16.74 3.11 19.54
N LEU A 120 17.25 2.66 18.40
CA LEU A 120 17.89 1.34 18.24
C LEU A 120 19.40 1.52 18.08
N ILE A 121 20.20 0.86 18.92
CA ILE A 121 21.67 0.91 18.87
C ILE A 121 22.22 -0.49 18.56
N ASN A 122 22.58 -0.71 17.30
CA ASN A 122 23.24 -1.91 16.80
C ASN A 122 24.74 -1.87 17.16
N ASN A 123 25.03 -2.07 18.45
CA ASN A 123 26.37 -1.98 19.04
C ASN A 123 27.11 -3.33 19.12
N ALA A 124 26.39 -4.44 19.21
CA ALA A 124 27.00 -5.74 19.51
C ALA A 124 27.99 -6.18 18.40
N GLY A 125 28.95 -7.03 18.75
CA GLY A 125 29.81 -7.59 17.73
C GLY A 125 30.94 -8.46 18.27
N VAL A 126 31.48 -9.25 17.36
CA VAL A 126 32.70 -10.05 17.51
C VAL A 126 33.79 -9.48 16.61
N MET A 127 35.06 -9.68 16.99
CA MET A 127 36.22 -9.14 16.29
C MET A 127 37.32 -10.18 16.22
N ALA A 128 37.86 -10.39 15.01
CA ALA A 128 39.04 -11.21 14.74
C ALA A 128 38.98 -12.61 15.38
N CYS A 129 37.79 -13.23 15.40
CA CYS A 129 37.62 -14.58 15.93
C CYS A 129 38.14 -15.63 14.93
N PRO A 130 38.46 -16.86 15.36
CA PRO A 130 38.71 -17.98 14.45
C PRO A 130 37.51 -18.23 13.52
N TYR A 131 37.76 -18.96 12.43
CA TYR A 131 36.68 -19.36 11.53
C TYR A 131 35.64 -20.19 12.27
N MET A 132 34.42 -19.65 12.32
CA MET A 132 33.26 -20.25 12.94
C MET A 132 32.04 -19.89 12.10
N LYS A 133 30.98 -20.68 12.22
CA LYS A 133 29.68 -20.37 11.64
C LYS A 133 28.67 -20.05 12.73
N THR A 134 27.74 -19.16 12.43
CA THR A 134 26.51 -18.96 13.21
C THR A 134 25.65 -20.23 13.22
N GLU A 135 24.61 -20.31 14.06
CA GLU A 135 23.59 -21.37 13.94
C GLU A 135 23.00 -21.39 12.52
N ASP A 136 22.97 -20.23 11.88
CA ASP A 136 22.46 -20.06 10.53
C ASP A 136 23.42 -20.48 9.41
N GLY A 137 24.64 -20.92 9.74
CA GLY A 137 25.63 -21.40 8.77
C GLY A 137 26.39 -20.28 8.03
N LEU A 138 26.19 -19.03 8.44
CA LEU A 138 26.92 -17.85 7.94
C LEU A 138 28.25 -17.72 8.68
N GLU A 139 29.27 -17.15 8.04
CA GLU A 139 30.52 -16.76 8.71
C GLU A 139 30.22 -15.89 9.95
N MET A 140 30.88 -16.18 11.08
CA MET A 140 30.53 -15.62 12.39
C MET A 140 30.56 -14.09 12.44
N GLN A 141 31.59 -13.43 11.89
CA GLN A 141 31.72 -11.97 12.00
C GLN A 141 30.71 -11.25 11.10
N PHE A 142 30.51 -11.71 9.86
CA PHE A 142 29.46 -11.20 8.97
C PHE A 142 28.05 -11.48 9.50
N GLY A 143 27.81 -12.69 10.01
CA GLY A 143 26.55 -13.13 10.58
C GLY A 143 26.14 -12.30 11.79
N VAL A 144 27.02 -12.16 12.78
CA VAL A 144 26.75 -11.41 14.01
C VAL A 144 26.76 -9.90 13.80
N ASN A 145 27.82 -9.36 13.17
CA ASN A 145 28.02 -7.90 13.13
C ASN A 145 27.08 -7.19 12.17
N HIS A 146 26.64 -7.87 11.10
CA HIS A 146 25.80 -7.32 10.03
C HIS A 146 24.45 -8.05 9.91
N ILE A 147 24.39 -9.34 9.55
CA ILE A 147 23.11 -10.00 9.18
C ILE A 147 22.12 -10.09 10.36
N GLY A 148 22.58 -10.37 11.58
CA GLY A 148 21.75 -10.37 12.77
C GLY A 148 21.12 -8.99 13.04
N HIS A 149 21.91 -7.92 12.93
CA HIS A 149 21.42 -6.53 13.05
C HIS A 149 20.52 -6.11 11.89
N PHE A 150 20.81 -6.55 10.67
CA PHE A 150 19.99 -6.31 9.50
C PHE A 150 18.59 -6.88 9.70
N LEU A 151 18.48 -8.14 10.14
CA LEU A 151 17.21 -8.77 10.45
C LEU A 151 16.51 -8.08 11.62
N LEU A 152 17.22 -7.83 12.73
CA LEU A 152 16.68 -7.18 13.92
C LEU A 152 16.08 -5.81 13.59
N THR A 153 16.81 -4.99 12.85
CA THR A 153 16.40 -3.64 12.46
C THR A 153 15.14 -3.70 11.62
N ASN A 154 15.13 -4.52 10.58
CA ASN A 154 13.96 -4.65 9.69
C ASN A 154 12.71 -5.17 10.41
N LEU A 155 12.86 -6.11 11.35
CA LEU A 155 11.73 -6.60 12.17
C LEU A 155 11.18 -5.54 13.14
N LEU A 156 11.99 -4.57 13.57
CA LEU A 156 11.59 -3.51 14.51
C LEU A 156 11.22 -2.18 13.81
N LEU A 157 11.37 -2.08 12.49
CA LEU A 157 11.16 -0.84 11.73
C LEU A 157 9.80 -0.19 11.99
N ASP A 158 8.73 -0.97 12.11
CA ASP A 158 7.38 -0.41 12.29
C ASP A 158 7.18 0.21 13.68
N LEU A 159 7.84 -0.29 14.73
CA LEU A 159 7.85 0.37 16.04
C LEU A 159 8.68 1.65 16.02
N ILE A 160 9.78 1.66 15.27
CA ILE A 160 10.69 2.80 15.15
C ILE A 160 10.01 3.93 14.35
N LYS A 161 9.32 3.61 13.24
CA LYS A 161 8.51 4.56 12.46
C LYS A 161 7.36 5.15 13.29
N LYS A 162 6.66 4.32 14.07
CA LYS A 162 5.59 4.78 15.00
C LYS A 162 6.11 5.72 16.10
N ALA A 163 7.41 5.65 16.42
CA ALA A 163 8.06 6.50 17.41
C ALA A 163 8.71 7.77 16.81
N ALA A 164 8.50 8.06 15.52
CA ALA A 164 9.14 9.21 14.87
C ALA A 164 8.82 10.54 15.60
N PRO A 165 9.81 11.44 15.81
CA PRO A 165 11.20 11.34 15.36
C PRO A 165 12.04 10.34 16.18
N SER A 166 12.70 9.41 15.50
CA SER A 166 13.42 8.28 16.10
C SER A 166 14.77 8.02 15.39
N ARG A 167 15.63 7.20 16.01
CA ARG A 167 17.04 7.03 15.58
C ARG A 167 17.48 5.57 15.50
N ILE A 168 18.28 5.24 14.50
CA ILE A 168 18.97 3.95 14.35
C ILE A 168 20.48 4.21 14.26
N VAL A 169 21.26 3.61 15.15
CA VAL A 169 22.71 3.82 15.24
C VAL A 169 23.46 2.49 15.04
N ASN A 170 24.27 2.41 13.98
CA ASN A 170 25.05 1.22 13.62
C ASN A 170 26.53 1.41 13.96
N VAL A 171 27.06 0.62 14.90
CA VAL A 171 28.47 0.74 15.32
C VAL A 171 29.39 0.02 14.33
N SER A 172 30.12 0.83 13.56
CA SER A 172 31.17 0.40 12.63
C SER A 172 32.54 0.40 13.35
N SER A 173 33.63 0.52 12.61
CA SER A 173 35.00 0.66 13.12
C SER A 173 35.89 1.32 12.08
N LEU A 174 36.96 2.03 12.50
CA LEU A 174 38.05 2.43 11.60
C LEU A 174 38.62 1.25 10.79
N ALA A 175 38.46 0.00 11.25
CA ALA A 175 38.80 -1.19 10.49
C ALA A 175 38.22 -1.22 9.06
N HIS A 176 37.07 -0.59 8.81
CA HIS A 176 36.45 -0.54 7.46
C HIS A 176 37.34 0.12 6.39
N VAL A 177 38.33 0.94 6.77
CA VAL A 177 39.22 1.61 5.80
C VAL A 177 40.26 0.67 5.18
N PHE A 178 40.51 -0.49 5.80
CA PHE A 178 41.43 -1.50 5.29
C PHE A 178 40.78 -2.45 4.28
N THR A 179 39.47 -2.34 4.06
CA THR A 179 38.75 -3.09 3.04
C THR A 179 38.76 -2.31 1.71
N GLY A 180 39.33 -2.90 0.67
CA GLY A 180 39.37 -2.29 -0.67
C GLY A 180 38.05 -2.38 -1.44
N GLN A 181 37.33 -3.51 -1.36
CA GLN A 181 35.99 -3.74 -1.90
C GLN A 181 35.31 -4.86 -1.09
N LEU A 182 33.97 -4.97 -1.13
CA LEU A 182 33.26 -6.12 -0.56
C LEU A 182 33.36 -7.33 -1.49
N ASN A 183 33.73 -8.48 -0.93
CA ASN A 183 33.77 -9.76 -1.67
C ASN A 183 32.39 -10.44 -1.64
N PHE A 184 31.43 -9.92 -2.41
CA PHE A 184 30.05 -10.43 -2.44
C PHE A 184 29.92 -11.94 -2.71
N ASP A 185 30.89 -12.55 -3.39
CA ASP A 185 30.82 -13.95 -3.83
C ASP A 185 31.12 -14.95 -2.69
N ASP A 186 31.87 -14.53 -1.65
CA ASP A 186 32.27 -15.40 -0.53
C ASP A 186 32.05 -14.77 0.87
N ILE A 187 31.60 -13.51 0.98
CA ILE A 187 31.44 -12.79 2.26
C ILE A 187 30.60 -13.54 3.31
N ALA A 188 29.60 -14.28 2.88
CA ALA A 188 28.70 -15.04 3.76
C ALA A 188 29.26 -16.40 4.21
N LYS A 189 30.32 -16.90 3.56
CA LYS A 189 30.82 -18.28 3.70
C LYS A 189 32.28 -18.33 4.14
N ARG A 190 33.18 -17.67 3.40
CA ARG A 190 34.65 -17.72 3.56
C ARG A 190 35.23 -19.14 3.60
N GLU A 191 34.72 -20.01 2.74
CA GLU A 191 34.97 -21.46 2.80
C GLU A 191 36.32 -21.90 2.24
N LYS A 192 37.00 -21.07 1.41
CA LYS A 192 38.28 -21.42 0.78
C LYS A 192 39.52 -20.90 1.52
N TYR A 193 39.43 -19.70 2.07
CA TYR A 193 40.52 -19.04 2.81
C TYR A 193 39.91 -18.08 3.85
N TYR A 194 40.29 -18.25 5.11
CA TYR A 194 39.80 -17.40 6.20
C TYR A 194 40.90 -16.51 6.76
N ASN A 195 40.70 -15.19 6.62
CA ASN A 195 41.46 -14.19 7.35
C ASN A 195 40.52 -13.49 8.34
N ALA A 196 40.83 -13.60 9.63
CA ALA A 196 40.00 -13.10 10.72
C ALA A 196 39.92 -11.56 10.78
N GLU A 197 41.00 -10.86 10.41
CA GLU A 197 41.01 -9.39 10.33
C GLU A 197 40.22 -8.91 9.12
N GLU A 198 40.35 -9.60 7.98
CA GLU A 198 39.62 -9.26 6.76
C GLU A 198 38.11 -9.54 6.87
N ALA A 199 37.72 -10.63 7.55
CA ALA A 199 36.32 -10.89 7.91
C ALA A 199 35.75 -9.77 8.80
N TYR A 200 36.53 -9.30 9.77
CA TYR A 200 36.13 -8.17 10.61
C TYR A 200 35.97 -6.88 9.80
N THR A 201 36.96 -6.51 8.99
CA THR A 201 36.98 -5.23 8.24
C THR A 201 35.82 -5.18 7.24
N GLN A 202 35.57 -6.27 6.50
CA GLN A 202 34.39 -6.38 5.61
C GLN A 202 33.08 -6.27 6.40
N SER A 203 32.95 -6.94 7.55
CA SER A 203 31.72 -6.85 8.38
C SER A 203 31.44 -5.42 8.88
N LYS A 204 32.49 -4.63 9.16
CA LYS A 204 32.35 -3.24 9.60
C LYS A 204 32.13 -2.26 8.44
N LEU A 205 32.62 -2.56 7.24
CA LEU A 205 32.21 -1.86 6.01
C LEU A 205 30.72 -2.07 5.70
N CYS A 206 30.21 -3.29 5.86
CA CYS A 206 28.78 -3.60 5.69
C CYS A 206 27.88 -2.70 6.54
N ASN A 207 28.25 -2.43 7.81
CA ASN A 207 27.45 -1.57 8.69
C ASN A 207 27.32 -0.11 8.17
N ILE A 208 28.31 0.43 7.46
CA ILE A 208 28.23 1.79 6.90
C ILE A 208 27.33 1.78 5.64
N LEU A 209 27.53 0.81 4.75
CA LEU A 209 26.72 0.64 3.54
C LEU A 209 25.23 0.38 3.88
N PHE A 210 24.98 -0.46 4.88
CA PHE A 210 23.64 -0.68 5.44
C PHE A 210 23.02 0.60 5.96
N THR A 211 23.76 1.42 6.71
CA THR A 211 23.26 2.70 7.26
C THR A 211 22.79 3.63 6.14
N LYS A 212 23.54 3.71 5.04
CA LYS A 212 23.22 4.58 3.89
C LYS A 212 22.00 4.11 3.12
N GLU A 213 21.93 2.83 2.78
CA GLU A 213 20.75 2.28 2.09
C GLU A 213 19.50 2.37 2.99
N LEU A 214 19.66 2.15 4.29
CA LEU A 214 18.58 2.34 5.27
C LEU A 214 18.16 3.82 5.37
N ALA A 215 19.09 4.78 5.29
CA ALA A 215 18.77 6.22 5.25
C ALA A 215 17.90 6.56 4.03
N SER A 216 18.30 6.06 2.85
CA SER A 216 17.58 6.23 1.59
C SER A 216 16.15 5.66 1.69
N ARG A 217 16.01 4.41 2.15
CA ARG A 217 14.72 3.71 2.31
C ARG A 217 13.81 4.29 3.39
N LEU A 218 14.35 5.06 4.35
CA LEU A 218 13.59 5.71 5.42
C LEU A 218 13.37 7.21 5.16
N SER A 219 13.75 7.73 3.98
CA SER A 219 13.44 9.10 3.57
C SER A 219 11.95 9.41 3.71
N GLY A 220 11.63 10.58 4.26
CA GLY A 220 10.24 11.00 4.55
C GLY A 220 9.55 10.34 5.76
N THR A 221 10.15 9.33 6.41
CA THR A 221 9.51 8.63 7.55
C THR A 221 9.74 9.29 8.92
N GLY A 222 10.59 10.31 9.01
CA GLY A 222 11.00 10.93 10.29
C GLY A 222 11.99 10.09 11.11
N VAL A 223 12.41 8.92 10.62
CA VAL A 223 13.48 8.11 11.21
C VAL A 223 14.84 8.54 10.65
N THR A 224 15.83 8.68 11.52
CA THR A 224 17.21 9.03 11.15
C THR A 224 18.17 7.87 11.41
N THR A 225 19.18 7.69 10.56
CA THR A 225 20.15 6.59 10.63
C THR A 225 21.58 7.11 10.65
N TYR A 226 22.42 6.50 11.48
CA TYR A 226 23.79 6.96 11.74
C TYR A 226 24.76 5.78 11.81
N SER A 227 25.98 5.98 11.32
CA SER A 227 27.09 5.04 11.55
C SER A 227 28.24 5.72 12.25
N LEU A 228 28.85 5.05 13.22
CA LEU A 228 29.95 5.64 14.00
C LEU A 228 31.05 4.63 14.29
N HIS A 229 32.25 5.17 14.52
CA HIS A 229 33.30 4.55 15.32
C HIS A 229 33.46 5.41 16.60
N PRO A 230 33.35 4.83 17.81
CA PRO A 230 33.01 5.59 19.01
C PRO A 230 34.12 6.51 19.51
N VAL A 231 33.87 7.82 19.43
CA VAL A 231 33.53 8.70 20.58
C VAL A 231 32.63 9.84 20.08
N ASP A 232 31.80 10.41 20.95
CA ASP A 232 30.78 11.42 20.62
C ASP A 232 30.52 12.41 21.78
N GLU A 233 30.03 13.61 21.47
CA GLU A 233 29.04 14.33 22.31
C GLU A 233 28.10 15.27 21.50
N SER A 234 28.10 15.26 20.16
CA SER A 234 27.23 16.12 19.34
C SER A 234 26.97 15.57 17.93
N LEU A 235 25.81 14.94 17.73
CA LEU A 235 25.29 14.51 16.42
C LEU A 235 24.01 15.30 16.08
N ASP A 236 24.04 16.02 14.95
CA ASP A 236 22.93 16.89 14.49
C ASP A 236 22.02 16.19 13.45
N LYS A 237 20.97 16.89 13.00
CA LYS A 237 19.74 16.43 12.33
C LYS A 237 19.88 15.77 10.94
N GLU A 238 21.07 15.44 10.46
CA GLU A 238 21.30 14.90 9.12
C GLU A 238 21.60 13.39 9.12
N THR A 239 20.93 12.63 8.25
CA THR A 239 20.91 11.15 8.23
C THR A 239 21.93 10.54 7.24
N GLY A 240 22.30 9.28 7.42
CA GLY A 240 23.19 8.53 6.51
C GLY A 240 24.69 8.82 6.66
N LYS A 241 25.07 9.61 7.66
CA LYS A 241 26.43 10.11 7.89
C LYS A 241 27.32 9.13 8.68
N TYR A 242 28.63 9.30 8.53
CA TYR A 242 29.66 8.57 9.28
C TYR A 242 30.41 9.51 10.24
N TYR A 243 30.59 9.06 11.48
CA TYR A 243 31.24 9.84 12.53
C TYR A 243 32.45 9.12 13.15
N SER A 244 33.49 9.90 13.44
CA SER A 244 34.66 9.46 14.20
C SER A 244 35.26 10.67 14.90
N ASP A 245 35.70 10.48 16.15
CA ASP A 245 36.33 11.50 16.99
C ASP A 245 35.42 12.72 17.20
N CYS A 246 34.14 12.46 17.54
CA CYS A 246 33.08 13.46 17.75
C CYS A 246 32.78 14.38 16.54
N ALA A 247 33.28 14.05 15.34
CA ALA A 247 33.06 14.84 14.12
C ALA A 247 32.53 13.98 12.97
N GLU A 248 31.76 14.62 12.08
CA GLU A 248 31.44 14.03 10.78
C GLU A 248 32.72 13.84 9.96
N LYS A 249 32.88 12.66 9.35
CA LYS A 249 34.00 12.38 8.46
C LYS A 249 33.52 11.64 7.23
N ALA A 250 34.16 11.91 6.09
CA ALA A 250 34.02 11.05 4.93
C ALA A 250 34.51 9.63 5.27
N PRO A 251 33.69 8.57 5.07
CA PRO A 251 34.14 7.20 5.22
C PRO A 251 35.02 6.78 4.03
N SER A 252 35.57 5.57 4.05
CA SER A 252 36.42 5.08 2.94
C SER A 252 35.68 5.07 1.59
N LYS A 253 36.41 5.20 0.47
CA LYS A 253 35.81 5.18 -0.89
C LYS A 253 34.83 4.02 -1.12
N PRO A 254 35.10 2.78 -0.69
CA PRO A 254 34.15 1.66 -0.85
C PRO A 254 32.85 1.82 -0.04
N ALA A 255 32.86 2.61 1.03
CA ALA A 255 31.66 2.98 1.78
C ALA A 255 30.86 4.12 1.13
N LEU A 256 31.33 4.66 0.00
CA LEU A 256 30.61 5.62 -0.84
C LEU A 256 29.89 4.96 -2.03
N ASP A 257 30.06 3.66 -2.23
CA ASP A 257 29.47 2.92 -3.35
C ASP A 257 27.99 2.57 -3.10
N GLU A 258 27.07 3.32 -3.73
CA GLU A 258 25.63 3.07 -3.66
C GLU A 258 25.20 1.76 -4.32
N GLY A 259 25.92 1.31 -5.36
CA GLY A 259 25.65 0.04 -6.03
C GLY A 259 25.99 -1.14 -5.11
N ALA A 260 27.12 -1.06 -4.41
CA ALA A 260 27.48 -2.01 -3.36
C ALA A 260 26.48 -1.97 -2.18
N ALA A 261 25.97 -0.80 -1.80
CA ALA A 261 24.96 -0.68 -0.74
C ALA A 261 23.65 -1.41 -1.09
N LYS A 262 23.12 -1.19 -2.30
CA LYS A 262 21.93 -1.88 -2.82
C LYS A 262 22.14 -3.39 -2.95
N LYS A 263 23.26 -3.81 -3.56
CA LYS A 263 23.64 -5.23 -3.70
C LYS A 263 23.81 -5.93 -2.35
N LEU A 264 24.34 -5.24 -1.33
CA LEU A 264 24.45 -5.75 0.03
C LEU A 264 23.07 -5.92 0.68
N TRP A 265 22.15 -4.97 0.46
CA TRP A 265 20.78 -5.08 0.94
C TRP A 265 20.06 -6.29 0.34
N GLU A 266 20.05 -6.42 -0.99
CA GLU A 266 19.44 -7.55 -1.70
C GLU A 266 20.02 -8.90 -1.26
N LEU A 267 21.35 -8.99 -1.10
CA LEU A 267 22.02 -10.17 -0.56
C LEU A 267 21.56 -10.47 0.88
N SER A 268 21.44 -9.44 1.72
CA SER A 268 21.03 -9.58 3.12
C SER A 268 19.58 -10.05 3.24
N GLU A 269 18.65 -9.47 2.47
CA GLU A 269 17.26 -9.94 2.35
C GLU A 269 17.21 -11.39 1.89
N LYS A 270 17.92 -11.72 0.81
CA LYS A 270 17.98 -13.08 0.28
C LYS A 270 18.48 -14.07 1.32
N LEU A 271 19.51 -13.75 2.10
CA LEU A 271 20.04 -14.66 3.13
C LEU A 271 19.02 -14.90 4.27
N VAL A 272 18.29 -13.87 4.72
CA VAL A 272 17.31 -14.03 5.81
C VAL A 272 15.97 -14.64 5.36
N VAL A 273 15.59 -14.47 4.09
CA VAL A 273 14.38 -15.05 3.48
C VAL A 273 14.62 -16.49 3.02
N LEU A 274 15.70 -16.75 2.27
CA LEU A 274 16.01 -18.07 1.74
C LEU A 274 16.15 -19.10 2.86
N LYS A 275 16.69 -18.72 4.02
CA LYS A 275 16.76 -19.63 5.17
C LYS A 275 15.40 -19.89 5.84
N ARG A 276 14.49 -18.90 5.92
CA ARG A 276 13.08 -19.14 6.34
C ARG A 276 12.47 -20.20 5.43
N LEU A 277 12.56 -19.99 4.11
CA LEU A 277 12.03 -20.93 3.11
C LEU A 277 12.65 -22.32 3.23
N VAL A 278 13.99 -22.45 3.21
CA VAL A 278 14.67 -23.74 3.31
C VAL A 278 14.33 -24.48 4.61
N THR A 279 14.29 -23.82 5.76
CA THR A 279 13.90 -24.47 7.02
C THR A 279 12.42 -24.89 7.00
N THR A 280 11.54 -24.11 6.39
CA THR A 280 10.12 -24.47 6.23
C THR A 280 9.94 -25.65 5.26
N MET A 281 10.65 -25.68 4.13
CA MET A 281 10.63 -26.79 3.16
C MET A 281 11.22 -28.08 3.75
N LEU A 282 12.33 -28.00 4.50
CA LEU A 282 12.89 -29.16 5.20
C LEU A 282 11.91 -29.70 6.27
N ARG A 283 11.16 -28.82 6.96
CA ARG A 283 10.12 -29.26 7.90
C ARG A 283 9.00 -30.03 7.18
N ASP A 284 8.56 -29.59 6.01
CA ASP A 284 7.62 -30.36 5.18
C ASP A 284 8.18 -31.76 4.86
N VAL A 285 9.40 -31.83 4.31
CA VAL A 285 10.07 -33.09 3.93
C VAL A 285 10.23 -34.07 5.10
N TYR A 286 10.48 -33.59 6.33
CA TYR A 286 10.75 -34.45 7.49
C TYR A 286 9.56 -34.67 8.43
N THR A 287 8.50 -33.85 8.37
CA THR A 287 7.40 -33.89 9.35
C THR A 287 6.00 -33.74 8.76
N ASP A 288 5.86 -33.42 7.47
CA ASP A 288 4.60 -33.12 6.76
C ASP A 288 3.78 -31.92 7.31
N ASP A 289 4.19 -31.38 8.46
CA ASP A 289 3.60 -30.30 9.24
C ASP A 289 4.13 -28.92 8.79
N ILE A 290 3.59 -28.45 7.65
CA ILE A 290 3.86 -27.12 7.09
C ILE A 290 2.66 -26.19 7.27
N ILE A 291 2.90 -25.06 7.94
CA ILE A 291 1.92 -23.99 8.09
C ILE A 291 2.10 -22.99 6.94
N ILE A 292 1.20 -23.07 5.97
CA ILE A 292 1.09 -22.09 4.88
C ILE A 292 0.21 -20.94 5.36
N THR A 293 0.67 -19.72 5.13
CA THR A 293 0.03 -18.45 5.51
C THR A 293 0.05 -17.50 4.32
N GLU A 294 -0.77 -16.45 4.35
CA GLU A 294 -0.80 -15.45 3.28
C GLU A 294 0.61 -14.89 2.99
N GLU A 295 1.35 -14.49 4.03
CA GLU A 295 2.73 -13.96 3.93
C GLU A 295 3.74 -14.88 3.21
N ASN A 296 3.63 -16.20 3.39
CA ASN A 296 4.65 -17.14 2.91
C ASN A 296 4.19 -17.97 1.70
N SER A 297 2.89 -18.00 1.41
CA SER A 297 2.26 -18.85 0.38
C SER A 297 2.90 -18.71 -1.00
N ILE A 298 3.06 -17.48 -1.49
CA ILE A 298 3.63 -17.19 -2.81
C ILE A 298 5.12 -17.51 -2.88
N ASP A 299 5.89 -17.26 -1.83
CA ASP A 299 7.33 -17.56 -1.83
C ASP A 299 7.62 -19.05 -1.63
N LEU A 300 6.78 -19.75 -0.86
CA LEU A 300 6.77 -21.21 -0.80
C LEU A 300 6.35 -21.83 -2.13
N LEU A 301 5.36 -21.27 -2.85
CA LEU A 301 4.96 -21.71 -4.18
C LEU A 301 6.14 -21.60 -5.17
N LYS A 302 6.79 -20.43 -5.25
CA LYS A 302 7.98 -20.21 -6.09
C LYS A 302 9.10 -21.20 -5.74
N ALA A 303 9.37 -21.41 -4.46
CA ALA A 303 10.44 -22.29 -4.02
C ALA A 303 10.12 -23.76 -4.30
N ALA A 304 8.89 -24.21 -4.03
CA ALA A 304 8.44 -25.57 -4.30
C ALA A 304 8.49 -25.89 -5.79
N HIS A 305 8.04 -24.98 -6.65
CA HIS A 305 8.16 -25.11 -8.10
C HIS A 305 9.63 -25.15 -8.56
N LYS A 306 10.45 -24.19 -8.12
CA LYS A 306 11.87 -24.07 -8.51
C LYS A 306 12.73 -25.28 -8.11
N TYR A 307 12.36 -25.96 -7.03
CA TYR A 307 13.09 -27.11 -6.49
C TYR A 307 12.30 -28.42 -6.62
N GLU A 308 11.26 -28.47 -7.47
CA GLU A 308 10.50 -29.68 -7.85
C GLU A 308 9.88 -30.44 -6.67
N PHE A 309 9.51 -29.75 -5.58
CA PHE A 309 8.81 -30.33 -4.43
C PHE A 309 7.29 -30.40 -4.69
N GLU A 310 6.87 -31.36 -5.50
CA GLU A 310 5.46 -31.53 -5.94
C GLU A 310 4.43 -31.59 -4.81
N GLY A 311 4.76 -32.23 -3.68
CA GLY A 311 3.88 -32.29 -2.51
C GLY A 311 3.61 -30.90 -1.91
N LEU A 312 4.66 -30.12 -1.68
CA LEU A 312 4.54 -28.75 -1.19
C LEU A 312 3.91 -27.83 -2.25
N LEU A 313 4.28 -28.00 -3.52
CA LEU A 313 3.70 -27.24 -4.63
C LEU A 313 2.18 -27.43 -4.69
N SER A 314 1.71 -28.67 -4.48
CA SER A 314 0.29 -29.00 -4.38
C SER A 314 -0.37 -28.39 -3.14
N LYS A 315 0.26 -28.46 -1.95
CA LYS A 315 -0.23 -27.81 -0.73
C LYS A 315 -0.37 -26.28 -0.91
N CYS A 316 0.63 -25.63 -1.51
CA CYS A 316 0.62 -24.19 -1.81
C CYS A 316 -0.47 -23.81 -2.80
N GLN A 317 -0.63 -24.55 -3.91
CA GLN A 317 -1.72 -24.31 -4.87
C GLN A 317 -3.11 -24.46 -4.22
N ASN A 318 -3.31 -25.50 -3.40
CA ASN A 318 -4.57 -25.72 -2.70
C ASN A 318 -4.88 -24.62 -1.66
N TYR A 319 -3.86 -24.16 -0.92
CA TYR A 319 -3.99 -23.03 0.01
C TYR A 319 -4.38 -21.75 -0.75
N LEU A 320 -3.61 -21.38 -1.77
CA LEU A 320 -3.86 -20.18 -2.56
C LEU A 320 -5.24 -20.18 -3.22
N TYR A 321 -5.68 -21.32 -3.74
CA TYR A 321 -7.03 -21.49 -4.27
C TYR A 321 -8.11 -21.25 -3.20
N ARG A 322 -7.96 -21.81 -2.00
CA ARG A 322 -8.94 -21.65 -0.91
C ARG A 322 -9.02 -20.22 -0.38
N GLU A 323 -7.88 -19.53 -0.28
CA GLU A 323 -7.79 -18.15 0.23
C GLU A 323 -7.87 -17.09 -0.90
N THR A 324 -8.21 -17.49 -2.14
CA THR A 324 -8.38 -16.54 -3.25
C THR A 324 -9.55 -15.61 -2.97
N ASN A 325 -9.29 -14.30 -3.05
CA ASN A 325 -10.25 -13.24 -2.81
C ASN A 325 -10.03 -12.07 -3.78
N ILE A 326 -10.89 -11.04 -3.69
CA ILE A 326 -10.89 -9.89 -4.59
C ILE A 326 -9.50 -9.21 -4.64
N ASP A 327 -8.86 -8.97 -3.49
CA ASP A 327 -7.60 -8.22 -3.39
C ASP A 327 -6.37 -9.01 -3.83
N ASN A 328 -6.31 -10.32 -3.56
CA ASN A 328 -5.14 -11.14 -3.88
C ASN A 328 -5.21 -11.84 -5.25
N SER A 329 -6.41 -12.01 -5.83
CA SER A 329 -6.66 -12.79 -7.06
C SER A 329 -5.71 -12.46 -8.23
N CYS A 330 -5.56 -11.17 -8.58
CA CYS A 330 -4.66 -10.73 -9.65
C CYS A 330 -3.19 -11.15 -9.42
N SER A 331 -2.72 -11.11 -8.17
CA SER A 331 -1.34 -11.52 -7.84
C SER A 331 -1.18 -13.04 -7.99
N ILE A 332 -2.15 -13.82 -7.52
CA ILE A 332 -2.12 -15.29 -7.65
C ILE A 332 -2.18 -15.70 -9.13
N TYR A 333 -3.02 -15.03 -9.94
CA TYR A 333 -3.11 -15.23 -11.39
C TYR A 333 -1.76 -14.99 -12.09
N SER A 334 -1.13 -13.83 -11.87
CA SER A 334 0.18 -13.50 -12.46
C SER A 334 1.26 -14.50 -12.05
N TRP A 335 1.31 -14.94 -10.78
CA TRP A 335 2.28 -15.96 -10.35
C TRP A 335 1.99 -17.34 -10.91
N GLY A 336 0.72 -17.75 -10.99
CA GLY A 336 0.31 -19.01 -11.62
C GLY A 336 0.77 -19.06 -13.08
N ARG A 337 0.50 -17.99 -13.84
CA ARG A 337 0.91 -17.86 -15.24
C ARG A 337 2.44 -17.85 -15.39
N HIS A 338 3.15 -17.06 -14.58
CA HIS A 338 4.61 -16.94 -14.65
C HIS A 338 5.33 -18.26 -14.34
N LEU A 339 4.76 -19.10 -13.47
CA LEU A 339 5.29 -20.42 -13.11
C LEU A 339 4.71 -21.57 -13.97
N GLY A 340 3.91 -21.27 -14.99
CA GLY A 340 3.30 -22.29 -15.87
C GLY A 340 2.28 -23.22 -15.16
N LEU A 341 1.73 -22.80 -14.03
CA LEU A 341 0.81 -23.59 -13.21
C LEU A 341 -0.63 -23.47 -13.74
N SER A 342 -0.94 -24.17 -14.84
CA SER A 342 -2.23 -24.03 -15.55
C SER A 342 -3.45 -24.16 -14.65
N SER A 343 -3.50 -25.17 -13.76
CA SER A 343 -4.69 -25.39 -12.91
C SER A 343 -4.94 -24.26 -11.89
N LEU A 344 -3.87 -23.69 -11.32
CA LEU A 344 -4.00 -22.51 -10.45
C LEU A 344 -4.41 -21.27 -11.27
N THR A 345 -3.83 -21.12 -12.45
CA THR A 345 -4.07 -19.99 -13.37
C THR A 345 -5.51 -19.96 -13.86
N GLU A 346 -6.04 -21.09 -14.34
CA GLU A 346 -7.42 -21.22 -14.81
C GLU A 346 -8.41 -20.90 -13.68
N LYS A 347 -8.28 -21.55 -12.52
CA LYS A 347 -9.19 -21.35 -11.38
C LYS A 347 -9.19 -19.92 -10.83
N THR A 348 -8.03 -19.27 -10.77
CA THR A 348 -7.96 -17.86 -10.33
C THR A 348 -8.45 -16.89 -11.40
N LEU A 349 -8.26 -17.23 -12.68
CA LEU A 349 -8.81 -16.45 -13.78
C LEU A 349 -10.35 -16.53 -13.84
N ASP A 350 -10.94 -17.71 -13.61
CA ASP A 350 -12.40 -17.88 -13.48
C ASP A 350 -12.95 -16.98 -12.37
N PHE A 351 -12.32 -16.98 -11.19
CA PHE A 351 -12.69 -16.09 -10.08
C PHE A 351 -12.59 -14.60 -10.45
N ILE A 352 -11.54 -14.19 -11.15
CA ILE A 352 -11.35 -12.80 -11.63
C ILE A 352 -12.44 -12.43 -12.66
N VAL A 353 -12.74 -13.34 -13.59
CA VAL A 353 -13.76 -13.14 -14.64
C VAL A 353 -15.15 -12.98 -14.01
N ASP A 354 -15.52 -13.81 -13.05
CA ASP A 354 -16.79 -13.75 -12.34
C ASP A 354 -16.89 -12.50 -11.44
N SER A 355 -15.81 -12.14 -10.75
CA SER A 355 -15.74 -11.02 -9.79
C SER A 355 -15.24 -9.71 -10.39
N ALA A 356 -15.21 -9.61 -11.72
CA ALA A 356 -14.51 -8.54 -12.45
C ALA A 356 -14.92 -7.13 -12.02
N ASP A 357 -16.22 -6.88 -11.78
CA ASP A 357 -16.75 -5.58 -11.33
C ASP A 357 -15.94 -5.01 -10.15
N ASP A 358 -15.56 -5.85 -9.18
CA ASP A 358 -14.85 -5.43 -7.97
C ASP A 358 -13.33 -5.60 -8.12
N VAL A 359 -12.86 -6.68 -8.75
CA VAL A 359 -11.41 -6.91 -8.98
C VAL A 359 -10.78 -5.78 -9.80
N LEU A 360 -11.47 -5.26 -10.82
CA LEU A 360 -11.02 -4.12 -11.65
C LEU A 360 -10.82 -2.80 -10.86
N LYS A 361 -11.30 -2.74 -9.60
CA LYS A 361 -11.18 -1.57 -8.72
C LYS A 361 -10.01 -1.71 -7.72
N THR A 362 -9.35 -2.86 -7.65
CA THR A 362 -8.32 -3.18 -6.64
C THR A 362 -6.93 -2.64 -6.96
N GLU A 363 -6.11 -2.48 -5.92
CA GLU A 363 -4.66 -2.30 -6.03
C GLU A 363 -3.94 -3.52 -6.63
N GLY A 364 -4.55 -4.72 -6.55
CA GLY A 364 -4.04 -5.94 -7.19
C GLY A 364 -4.07 -5.83 -8.71
N PHE A 365 -5.18 -5.37 -9.28
CA PHE A 365 -5.32 -5.13 -10.71
C PHE A 365 -4.31 -4.08 -11.22
N LEU A 366 -4.10 -2.99 -10.47
CA LEU A 366 -3.15 -1.91 -10.82
C LEU A 366 -1.68 -2.37 -10.89
N LYS A 367 -1.36 -3.58 -10.42
CA LYS A 367 0.00 -4.17 -10.41
C LYS A 367 0.22 -5.26 -11.45
N LEU A 368 -0.79 -5.59 -12.27
CA LEU A 368 -0.65 -6.55 -13.37
C LEU A 368 0.46 -6.14 -14.34
N SER A 369 1.16 -7.13 -14.90
CA SER A 369 2.09 -6.91 -16.01
C SER A 369 1.32 -6.53 -17.29
N ASN A 370 2.01 -5.96 -18.29
CA ASN A 370 1.39 -5.62 -19.57
C ASN A 370 0.82 -6.87 -20.29
N ASP A 371 1.53 -8.01 -20.21
CA ASP A 371 1.09 -9.27 -20.83
C ASP A 371 -0.12 -9.87 -20.10
N ASP A 372 -0.16 -9.79 -18.76
CA ASP A 372 -1.29 -10.23 -17.95
C ASP A 372 -2.52 -9.35 -18.20
N LEU A 373 -2.33 -8.02 -18.21
CA LEU A 373 -3.38 -7.05 -18.50
C LEU A 373 -3.96 -7.27 -19.90
N HIS A 374 -3.10 -7.40 -20.92
CA HIS A 374 -3.52 -7.69 -22.29
C HIS A 374 -4.32 -9.00 -22.36
N SER A 375 -3.82 -10.06 -21.72
CA SER A 375 -4.45 -11.37 -21.74
C SER A 375 -5.79 -11.39 -21.03
N LEU A 376 -5.90 -10.71 -19.89
CA LEU A 376 -7.14 -10.57 -19.13
C LEU A 376 -8.15 -9.74 -19.93
N LEU A 377 -7.77 -8.54 -20.38
CA LEU A 377 -8.67 -7.61 -21.08
C LEU A 377 -9.03 -8.03 -22.52
N SER A 378 -8.32 -9.00 -23.10
CA SER A 378 -8.70 -9.61 -24.39
C SER A 378 -9.85 -10.62 -24.28
N ARG A 379 -10.20 -11.11 -23.08
CA ARG A 379 -11.16 -12.22 -22.93
C ARG A 379 -12.60 -11.86 -23.29
N GLU A 380 -13.28 -12.76 -23.98
CA GLU A 380 -14.70 -12.61 -24.35
C GLU A 380 -15.69 -12.75 -23.18
N ASP A 381 -15.28 -13.27 -22.02
CA ASP A 381 -16.19 -13.71 -20.94
C ASP A 381 -16.21 -12.84 -19.68
N ILE A 382 -15.32 -11.83 -19.57
CA ILE A 382 -15.19 -10.91 -18.42
C ILE A 382 -16.57 -10.38 -17.99
N CYS A 383 -16.99 -10.65 -16.75
CA CYS A 383 -18.30 -10.25 -16.26
C CYS A 383 -18.33 -8.82 -15.70
N ALA A 384 -17.98 -7.83 -16.53
CA ALA A 384 -18.03 -6.40 -16.21
C ALA A 384 -18.51 -5.53 -17.39
N PHE A 385 -18.98 -4.31 -17.13
CA PHE A 385 -19.34 -3.37 -18.20
C PHE A 385 -18.09 -2.77 -18.87
N GLU A 386 -18.13 -2.54 -20.18
CA GLU A 386 -17.01 -1.92 -20.92
C GLU A 386 -16.60 -0.54 -20.35
N GLU A 387 -17.53 0.23 -19.78
CA GLU A 387 -17.19 1.49 -19.13
C GLU A 387 -16.33 1.31 -17.87
N GLU A 388 -16.50 0.20 -17.14
CA GLU A 388 -15.66 -0.15 -15.98
C GLU A 388 -14.31 -0.70 -16.43
N ILE A 389 -14.29 -1.59 -17.44
CA ILE A 389 -13.07 -2.14 -18.04
C ILE A 389 -12.16 -1.02 -18.58
N ILE A 390 -12.71 -0.09 -19.35
CA ILE A 390 -11.98 1.05 -19.93
C ILE A 390 -11.48 1.98 -18.81
N THR A 391 -12.32 2.26 -17.81
CA THR A 391 -11.91 3.08 -16.65
C THR A 391 -10.77 2.43 -15.86
N ALA A 392 -10.82 1.11 -15.67
CA ALA A 392 -9.77 0.35 -14.99
C ALA A 392 -8.46 0.35 -15.78
N ALA A 393 -8.50 0.14 -17.10
CA ALA A 393 -7.31 0.21 -17.95
C ALA A 393 -6.64 1.60 -17.90
N ILE A 394 -7.43 2.69 -17.93
CA ILE A 394 -6.90 4.06 -17.80
C ILE A 394 -6.31 4.32 -16.40
N LYS A 395 -6.92 3.77 -15.34
CA LYS A 395 -6.35 3.83 -13.98
C LYS A 395 -5.03 3.05 -13.88
N TRP A 396 -4.96 1.86 -14.48
CA TRP A 396 -3.75 1.06 -14.57
C TRP A 396 -2.64 1.81 -15.30
N ALA A 397 -2.92 2.40 -16.46
CA ALA A 397 -1.95 3.17 -17.24
C ALA A 397 -1.39 4.35 -16.45
N ARG A 398 -2.27 5.10 -15.76
CA ARG A 398 -1.88 6.18 -14.84
C ARG A 398 -1.01 5.68 -13.68
N ASN A 399 -1.32 4.51 -13.12
CA ASN A 399 -0.49 3.91 -12.06
C ASN A 399 0.88 3.49 -12.61
N LYS A 400 0.92 2.91 -13.81
CA LYS A 400 2.15 2.49 -14.47
C LYS A 400 3.11 3.66 -14.73
N CYS A 401 2.62 4.78 -15.27
CA CYS A 401 3.43 6.00 -15.42
C CYS A 401 4.01 6.48 -14.09
N LYS A 402 3.22 6.46 -13.00
CA LYS A 402 3.69 6.84 -11.65
C LYS A 402 4.77 5.89 -11.11
N GLN A 403 4.60 4.58 -11.28
CA GLN A 403 5.58 3.58 -10.86
C GLN A 403 6.91 3.72 -11.61
N ASP A 404 6.84 4.02 -12.90
CA ASP A 404 8.02 4.22 -13.75
C ASP A 404 8.63 5.64 -13.60
N MET A 405 8.06 6.48 -12.72
CA MET A 405 8.46 7.88 -12.48
C MET A 405 8.41 8.78 -13.73
N ILE A 406 7.48 8.49 -14.64
CA ILE A 406 7.24 9.23 -15.89
C ILE A 406 6.08 10.22 -15.66
N GLU A 407 6.15 11.39 -16.29
CA GLU A 407 5.05 12.36 -16.30
C GLU A 407 3.74 11.69 -16.76
N THR A 408 2.65 11.88 -16.01
CA THR A 408 1.36 11.29 -16.33
C THR A 408 0.57 12.21 -17.27
N ASN A 409 0.62 11.94 -18.57
CA ASN A 409 -0.17 12.63 -19.60
C ASN A 409 -0.76 11.60 -20.58
N GLY A 410 -1.58 12.06 -21.54
CA GLY A 410 -2.27 11.18 -22.48
C GLY A 410 -1.34 10.30 -23.31
N GLN A 411 -0.23 10.88 -23.78
CA GLN A 411 0.77 10.20 -24.61
C GLN A 411 1.55 9.13 -23.82
N THR A 412 1.94 9.42 -22.58
CA THR A 412 2.66 8.45 -21.74
C THR A 412 1.74 7.33 -21.25
N MET A 413 0.47 7.63 -20.93
CA MET A 413 -0.54 6.61 -20.63
C MET A 413 -0.82 5.71 -21.85
N ARG A 414 -0.88 6.28 -23.06
CA ARG A 414 -0.98 5.51 -24.31
C ARG A 414 0.21 4.59 -24.51
N GLN A 415 1.44 5.09 -24.31
CA GLN A 415 2.66 4.28 -24.39
C GLN A 415 2.66 3.14 -23.36
N ALA A 416 2.18 3.39 -22.14
CA ALA A 416 2.05 2.37 -21.10
C ALA A 416 1.05 1.26 -21.47
N LEU A 417 -0.10 1.62 -22.06
CA LEU A 417 -1.11 0.65 -22.54
C LEU A 417 -0.62 -0.16 -23.76
N GLY A 418 0.12 0.46 -24.68
CA GLY A 418 0.59 -0.20 -25.89
C GLY A 418 -0.56 -0.90 -26.64
N PRO A 419 -0.42 -2.18 -27.04
CA PRO A 419 -1.48 -2.93 -27.73
C PRO A 419 -2.80 -3.08 -26.96
N VAL A 420 -2.78 -2.98 -25.61
CA VAL A 420 -3.97 -3.17 -24.76
C VAL A 420 -5.08 -2.18 -25.13
N ILE A 421 -4.73 -0.99 -25.61
CA ILE A 421 -5.71 0.02 -26.03
C ILE A 421 -6.71 -0.53 -27.05
N TYR A 422 -6.28 -1.38 -27.99
CA TYR A 422 -7.15 -1.94 -29.04
C TYR A 422 -8.02 -3.10 -28.55
N THR A 423 -7.70 -3.70 -27.40
CA THR A 423 -8.57 -4.70 -26.73
C THR A 423 -9.76 -4.05 -25.99
N LEU A 424 -9.71 -2.72 -25.81
CA LEU A 424 -10.78 -1.94 -25.21
C LEU A 424 -11.86 -1.68 -26.26
N ARG A 425 -13.10 -2.09 -25.97
CA ARG A 425 -14.21 -2.02 -26.94
C ARG A 425 -14.90 -0.67 -26.92
N ILE A 426 -14.10 0.39 -27.08
CA ILE A 426 -14.51 1.80 -27.04
C ILE A 426 -15.76 2.10 -27.90
N PRO A 427 -15.93 1.54 -29.13
CA PRO A 427 -17.15 1.70 -29.93
C PRO A 427 -18.47 1.28 -29.26
N LEU A 428 -18.43 0.49 -28.17
CA LEU A 428 -19.60 0.06 -27.42
C LEU A 428 -20.07 1.06 -26.35
N LEU A 429 -19.28 2.10 -26.06
CA LEU A 429 -19.69 3.17 -25.15
C LEU A 429 -20.86 4.00 -25.73
N SER A 430 -21.54 4.74 -24.86
CA SER A 430 -22.35 5.88 -25.30
C SER A 430 -21.46 7.08 -25.61
N LEU A 431 -21.87 7.96 -26.52
CA LEU A 431 -21.11 9.18 -26.86
C LEU A 431 -20.75 10.03 -25.61
N LYS A 432 -21.66 10.10 -24.64
CA LYS A 432 -21.41 10.76 -23.34
C LYS A 432 -20.26 10.09 -22.59
N ARG A 433 -20.28 8.76 -22.43
CA ARG A 433 -19.23 8.01 -21.73
C ARG A 433 -17.90 8.03 -22.47
N TYR A 434 -17.91 7.96 -23.80
CA TYR A 434 -16.73 8.15 -24.63
C TYR A 434 -16.06 9.50 -24.36
N SER A 435 -16.83 10.59 -24.36
CA SER A 435 -16.31 11.93 -24.04
C SER A 435 -15.82 12.04 -22.59
N ASP A 436 -16.61 11.55 -21.62
CA ASP A 436 -16.30 11.66 -20.18
C ASP A 436 -15.10 10.80 -19.72
N ILE A 437 -14.84 9.67 -20.38
CA ILE A 437 -13.80 8.70 -19.96
C ILE A 437 -12.60 8.74 -20.91
N VAL A 438 -12.83 8.57 -22.21
CA VAL A 438 -11.76 8.35 -23.20
C VAL A 438 -11.16 9.67 -23.67
N VAL A 439 -11.97 10.60 -24.18
CA VAL A 439 -11.47 11.90 -24.69
C VAL A 439 -10.77 12.69 -23.58
N LYS A 440 -11.37 12.79 -22.39
CA LYS A 440 -10.74 13.42 -21.21
C LYS A 440 -9.44 12.77 -20.75
N SER A 441 -9.15 11.52 -21.14
CA SER A 441 -7.90 10.84 -20.81
C SER A 441 -6.77 11.10 -21.82
N MET A 442 -7.07 11.64 -23.01
CA MET A 442 -6.12 11.97 -24.07
C MET A 442 -5.24 10.79 -24.55
N ILE A 443 -5.71 9.54 -24.41
CA ILE A 443 -4.96 8.33 -24.78
C ILE A 443 -5.03 7.97 -26.28
N LEU A 444 -5.90 8.61 -27.05
CA LEU A 444 -6.11 8.33 -28.48
C LEU A 444 -5.16 9.17 -29.34
N SER A 445 -4.87 8.72 -30.56
CA SER A 445 -4.33 9.60 -31.59
C SER A 445 -5.44 10.48 -32.21
N GLU A 446 -5.06 11.59 -32.86
CA GLU A 446 -6.03 12.45 -33.57
C GLU A 446 -6.83 11.68 -34.63
N GLU A 447 -6.20 10.73 -35.32
CA GLU A 447 -6.84 9.87 -36.32
C GLU A 447 -7.87 8.92 -35.69
N GLU A 448 -7.52 8.29 -34.57
CA GLU A 448 -8.41 7.40 -33.81
C GLU A 448 -9.59 8.15 -33.21
N GLU A 449 -9.34 9.31 -32.59
CA GLU A 449 -10.38 10.16 -32.02
C GLU A 449 -11.35 10.65 -33.11
N LEU A 450 -10.84 11.08 -34.27
CA LEU A 450 -11.66 11.48 -35.41
C LEU A 450 -12.46 10.30 -35.99
N SER A 451 -11.87 9.10 -36.04
CA SER A 451 -12.52 7.87 -36.53
C SER A 451 -13.66 7.44 -35.60
N LEU A 452 -13.42 7.41 -34.29
CA LEU A 452 -14.42 7.11 -33.28
C LEU A 452 -15.51 8.19 -33.19
N TYR A 453 -15.15 9.47 -33.31
CA TYR A 453 -16.13 10.56 -33.35
C TYR A 453 -17.07 10.45 -34.57
N LYS A 454 -16.53 10.13 -35.75
CA LYS A 454 -17.33 9.79 -36.95
C LYS A 454 -18.22 8.57 -36.69
N TYR A 455 -17.73 7.54 -36.01
CA TYR A 455 -18.52 6.35 -35.67
C TYR A 455 -19.71 6.65 -34.74
N PHE A 456 -19.55 7.54 -33.76
CA PHE A 456 -20.65 7.94 -32.86
C PHE A 456 -21.66 8.91 -33.50
N THR A 457 -21.24 9.72 -34.47
CA THR A 457 -22.09 10.78 -35.05
C THR A 457 -22.71 10.42 -36.41
N MET A 458 -22.08 9.53 -37.20
CA MET A 458 -22.60 9.07 -38.48
C MET A 458 -23.48 7.82 -38.31
N SER A 459 -24.33 7.53 -39.30
CA SER A 459 -25.14 6.30 -39.26
C SER A 459 -24.23 5.07 -39.31
N LYS A 460 -24.37 4.19 -38.30
CA LYS A 460 -23.46 3.05 -37.98
C LYS A 460 -23.17 2.03 -39.10
N LYS A 461 -23.78 2.18 -40.28
CA LYS A 461 -23.65 1.29 -41.44
C LYS A 461 -22.47 1.62 -42.37
N ARG A 462 -21.73 2.72 -42.17
CA ARG A 462 -20.76 3.22 -43.18
C ARG A 462 -19.26 3.14 -42.81
N LEU A 463 -18.88 2.76 -41.60
CA LEU A 463 -17.46 2.67 -41.18
C LEU A 463 -17.02 1.21 -41.03
N ALA A 464 -16.21 0.75 -41.98
CA ALA A 464 -15.61 -0.57 -41.96
C ALA A 464 -14.41 -0.62 -41.01
N ASP A 465 -13.49 0.34 -41.15
CA ASP A 465 -12.29 0.49 -40.34
C ASP A 465 -12.54 1.48 -39.18
N LEU A 466 -12.00 1.13 -38.01
CA LEU A 466 -12.00 1.92 -36.77
C LEU A 466 -10.60 1.91 -36.15
N CYS A 467 -9.54 1.97 -36.97
CA CYS A 467 -8.15 2.02 -36.52
C CYS A 467 -7.78 0.82 -35.61
N GLY A 468 -8.36 -0.36 -35.88
CA GLY A 468 -8.16 -1.58 -35.08
C GLY A 468 -9.08 -1.77 -33.86
N PHE A 469 -9.93 -0.79 -33.48
CA PHE A 469 -10.84 -0.97 -32.33
C PHE A 469 -11.95 -1.99 -32.61
N ASP A 470 -12.12 -2.96 -31.70
CA ASP A 470 -13.21 -3.92 -31.78
C ASP A 470 -14.58 -3.27 -31.48
N LYS A 471 -15.56 -3.63 -32.31
CA LYS A 471 -16.97 -3.22 -32.26
C LYS A 471 -17.93 -4.38 -31.95
N SER A 472 -17.40 -5.58 -31.69
CA SER A 472 -18.14 -6.76 -31.26
C SER A 472 -18.37 -6.72 -29.75
N SER A 473 -19.56 -7.09 -29.26
CA SER A 473 -19.79 -7.19 -27.80
C SER A 473 -19.24 -8.49 -27.24
N ARG A 474 -18.60 -8.43 -26.06
CA ARG A 474 -18.21 -9.60 -25.27
C ARG A 474 -19.35 -10.61 -25.13
N ASN A 475 -19.00 -11.89 -25.00
CA ASN A 475 -19.95 -12.99 -24.93
C ASN A 475 -20.89 -12.85 -23.71
N ARG A 476 -22.14 -12.49 -23.99
CA ARG A 476 -23.12 -12.11 -22.95
C ARG A 476 -23.67 -13.30 -22.16
N LEU A 477 -23.35 -14.54 -22.53
CA LEU A 477 -23.79 -15.73 -21.80
C LEU A 477 -23.29 -15.74 -20.35
N SER A 478 -22.07 -15.26 -20.06
CA SER A 478 -21.57 -15.15 -18.69
C SER A 478 -22.34 -14.11 -17.87
N LEU A 479 -22.60 -12.92 -18.45
CA LEU A 479 -23.44 -11.87 -17.85
C LEU A 479 -24.88 -12.34 -17.58
N PHE A 480 -25.46 -13.15 -18.47
CA PHE A 480 -26.76 -13.78 -18.27
C PHE A 480 -26.76 -14.79 -17.13
N VAL A 481 -25.77 -15.69 -17.09
CA VAL A 481 -25.62 -16.68 -16.03
C VAL A 481 -25.42 -15.99 -14.69
N LYS A 482 -24.56 -14.96 -14.61
CA LYS A 482 -24.36 -14.14 -13.41
C LYS A 482 -25.63 -13.41 -12.97
N ALA A 483 -26.42 -12.88 -13.90
CA ALA A 483 -27.73 -12.30 -13.59
C ALA A 483 -28.72 -13.34 -13.04
N GLU A 484 -28.81 -14.53 -13.66
CA GLU A 484 -29.61 -15.64 -13.12
C GLU A 484 -29.11 -16.11 -11.75
N ASP A 485 -27.80 -16.17 -11.53
CA ASP A 485 -27.22 -16.64 -10.27
C ASP A 485 -27.41 -15.64 -9.13
N ILE A 486 -27.30 -14.33 -9.40
CA ILE A 486 -27.68 -13.27 -8.46
C ILE A 486 -29.17 -13.43 -8.07
N ILE A 487 -30.05 -13.69 -9.04
CA ILE A 487 -31.49 -13.89 -8.84
C ILE A 487 -31.81 -15.21 -8.11
N LYS A 488 -31.01 -16.28 -8.30
CA LYS A 488 -31.23 -17.60 -7.70
C LYS A 488 -30.61 -17.76 -6.31
N LYS A 489 -29.41 -17.23 -6.09
CA LYS A 489 -28.62 -17.47 -4.85
C LYS A 489 -28.99 -16.56 -3.68
N ARG A 490 -29.78 -15.50 -3.89
CA ARG A 490 -30.21 -14.59 -2.83
C ARG A 490 -31.70 -14.28 -2.95
N LYS A 491 -32.41 -14.29 -1.82
CA LYS A 491 -33.60 -13.44 -1.67
C LYS A 491 -33.12 -12.01 -1.89
N VAL A 492 -33.79 -11.29 -2.79
CA VAL A 492 -33.33 -9.97 -3.22
C VAL A 492 -33.62 -8.95 -2.13
N GLU A 493 -32.67 -8.78 -1.21
CA GLU A 493 -32.79 -7.94 -0.02
C GLU A 493 -32.27 -6.50 -0.22
N ASN A 494 -31.61 -6.20 -1.35
CA ASN A 494 -31.10 -4.85 -1.66
C ASN A 494 -31.42 -4.43 -3.12
N ILE A 495 -31.67 -3.12 -3.27
CA ILE A 495 -32.08 -2.47 -4.51
C ILE A 495 -30.93 -2.39 -5.52
N ASP A 496 -29.67 -2.28 -5.06
CA ASP A 496 -28.50 -2.22 -5.94
C ASP A 496 -28.27 -3.53 -6.73
N ASP A 497 -28.45 -4.68 -6.08
CA ASP A 497 -28.35 -5.99 -6.75
C ASP A 497 -29.48 -6.17 -7.78
N THR A 498 -30.66 -5.60 -7.51
CA THR A 498 -31.79 -5.55 -8.45
C THR A 498 -31.47 -4.69 -9.67
N ILE A 499 -30.88 -3.51 -9.46
CA ILE A 499 -30.47 -2.59 -10.53
C ILE A 499 -29.35 -3.21 -11.38
N LYS A 500 -28.36 -3.87 -10.75
CA LYS A 500 -27.30 -4.61 -11.46
C LYS A 500 -27.87 -5.72 -12.33
N ALA A 501 -28.67 -6.63 -11.77
CA ALA A 501 -29.29 -7.72 -12.52
C ALA A 501 -30.17 -7.19 -13.67
N THR A 502 -30.93 -6.12 -13.43
CA THR A 502 -31.78 -5.48 -14.46
C THR A 502 -30.96 -4.86 -15.59
N ARG A 503 -29.81 -4.22 -15.30
CA ARG A 503 -28.89 -3.71 -16.34
C ARG A 503 -28.26 -4.83 -17.17
N PHE A 504 -27.84 -5.93 -16.54
CA PHE A 504 -27.33 -7.09 -17.28
C PHE A 504 -28.40 -7.67 -18.22
N LEU A 505 -29.65 -7.82 -17.75
CA LEU A 505 -30.76 -8.29 -18.57
C LEU A 505 -31.14 -7.31 -19.70
N GLN A 506 -31.20 -6.00 -19.44
CA GLN A 506 -31.54 -4.97 -20.44
C GLN A 506 -30.50 -4.80 -21.55
N THR A 507 -29.20 -5.01 -21.26
CA THR A 507 -28.19 -4.94 -22.32
C THR A 507 -28.32 -6.08 -23.32
N SER A 508 -28.87 -7.22 -22.90
CA SER A 508 -29.23 -8.32 -23.78
C SER A 508 -30.46 -7.98 -24.64
N LYS A 509 -30.43 -8.31 -25.94
CA LYS A 509 -31.58 -8.12 -26.84
C LYS A 509 -32.63 -9.25 -26.73
N SER A 510 -32.78 -9.84 -25.55
CA SER A 510 -33.64 -10.99 -25.30
C SER A 510 -34.99 -10.58 -24.72
N THR A 511 -35.75 -9.78 -25.49
CA THR A 511 -37.09 -9.27 -25.12
C THR A 511 -38.07 -10.39 -24.70
N ILE A 512 -37.83 -11.62 -25.15
CA ILE A 512 -38.69 -12.80 -24.98
C ILE A 512 -38.73 -13.31 -23.51
N PHE A 513 -37.69 -13.10 -22.71
CA PHE A 513 -37.60 -13.72 -21.38
C PHE A 513 -38.19 -12.89 -20.23
N VAL A 514 -38.22 -11.55 -20.35
CA VAL A 514 -38.80 -10.67 -19.32
C VAL A 514 -40.30 -10.94 -19.16
N ASP A 515 -41.03 -11.07 -20.26
CA ASP A 515 -42.46 -11.41 -20.25
C ASP A 515 -42.72 -12.79 -19.63
N THR A 516 -41.85 -13.77 -19.91
CA THR A 516 -41.99 -15.14 -19.40
C THR A 516 -41.78 -15.22 -17.89
N TYR A 517 -40.83 -14.45 -17.34
CA TYR A 517 -40.57 -14.40 -15.89
C TYR A 517 -41.63 -13.59 -15.13
N THR A 518 -42.08 -12.47 -15.69
CA THR A 518 -43.14 -11.63 -15.13
C THR A 518 -44.46 -12.39 -14.99
N ASN A 519 -44.84 -13.16 -16.02
CA ASN A 519 -46.02 -14.03 -15.99
C ASN A 519 -45.92 -15.16 -14.92
N LYS A 520 -44.71 -15.66 -14.63
CA LYS A 520 -44.51 -16.72 -13.63
C LYS A 520 -44.69 -16.20 -12.20
N TYR A 521 -44.20 -14.98 -11.91
CA TYR A 521 -44.41 -14.31 -10.63
C TYR A 521 -45.86 -13.83 -10.43
N GLN A 522 -46.52 -13.31 -11.47
CA GLN A 522 -47.94 -12.90 -11.39
C GLN A 522 -48.87 -14.06 -10.98
N LYS A 523 -48.62 -15.28 -11.47
CA LYS A 523 -49.38 -16.48 -11.06
C LYS A 523 -49.17 -16.90 -9.61
N GLN A 524 -48.08 -16.47 -8.96
CA GLN A 524 -47.75 -16.88 -7.58
C GLN A 524 -48.29 -15.90 -6.52
N TYR A 525 -48.62 -14.66 -6.90
CA TYR A 525 -49.03 -13.59 -5.97
C TYR A 525 -50.38 -12.93 -6.28
N ASN A 526 -51.16 -13.46 -7.23
CA ASN A 526 -52.59 -13.17 -7.42
C ASN A 526 -52.95 -11.68 -7.60
N TYR A 527 -52.07 -10.89 -8.22
CA TYR A 527 -52.33 -9.48 -8.53
C TYR A 527 -53.33 -9.35 -9.70
N GLN A 528 -54.40 -8.58 -9.50
CA GLN A 528 -55.41 -8.34 -10.52
C GLN A 528 -54.89 -7.43 -11.65
N ARG A 529 -55.47 -7.64 -12.83
CA ARG A 529 -55.13 -6.98 -14.10
C ARG A 529 -55.77 -5.59 -14.15
N THR A 530 -54.96 -4.55 -14.32
CA THR A 530 -55.41 -3.24 -14.82
C THR A 530 -54.61 -2.86 -16.06
N ASP A 531 -55.28 -2.32 -17.06
CA ASP A 531 -54.84 -2.34 -18.46
C ASP A 531 -53.55 -1.56 -18.77
N TYR A 532 -52.57 -2.26 -19.36
CA TYR A 532 -51.55 -1.67 -20.22
C TYR A 532 -51.22 -2.59 -21.41
N SER A 533 -52.24 -2.93 -22.21
CA SER A 533 -52.05 -3.49 -23.55
C SER A 533 -52.31 -2.45 -24.64
N GLN A 534 -51.48 -1.41 -24.72
CA GLN A 534 -51.41 -0.52 -25.89
C GLN A 534 -50.11 0.28 -25.96
N LYS A 535 -49.65 0.50 -27.21
CA LYS A 535 -48.47 1.30 -27.63
C LYS A 535 -47.08 0.69 -27.38
N ILE A 536 -46.79 -0.37 -28.13
CA ILE A 536 -45.47 -0.50 -28.78
C ILE A 536 -45.44 0.54 -29.92
N SER A 537 -44.57 1.54 -29.83
CA SER A 537 -44.23 2.42 -30.95
C SER A 537 -42.80 2.94 -30.80
N PHE A 538 -41.99 2.74 -31.85
CA PHE A 538 -40.60 3.22 -31.94
C PHE A 538 -40.50 4.75 -31.74
N PHE A 539 -39.46 5.24 -31.06
CA PHE A 539 -38.52 6.25 -31.57
C PHE A 539 -37.31 6.50 -30.61
N SER A 540 -36.40 7.37 -31.03
CA SER A 540 -34.99 7.62 -30.65
C SER A 540 -34.64 7.94 -29.18
N PRO A 541 -33.35 7.81 -28.78
CA PRO A 541 -32.87 8.07 -27.41
C PRO A 541 -32.13 9.42 -27.25
N GLU A 542 -32.55 10.26 -26.30
CA GLU A 542 -31.73 11.37 -25.78
C GLU A 542 -31.88 11.56 -24.26
N SER A 543 -30.84 12.11 -23.64
CA SER A 543 -30.71 12.55 -22.23
C SER A 543 -30.60 11.48 -21.12
N PHE A 544 -29.36 11.27 -20.65
CA PHE A 544 -29.01 10.71 -19.34
C PHE A 544 -29.50 11.58 -18.17
N PHE A 545 -29.83 10.99 -17.01
CA PHE A 545 -29.02 11.12 -15.78
C PHE A 545 -29.50 10.13 -14.68
N ILE A 546 -28.59 9.78 -13.76
CA ILE A 546 -28.79 8.93 -12.57
C ILE A 546 -28.42 9.78 -11.35
N ASN A 547 -29.10 9.58 -10.21
CA ASN A 547 -28.63 9.67 -8.79
C ASN A 547 -29.82 10.08 -7.90
N ALA A 548 -30.00 9.60 -6.67
CA ALA A 548 -29.29 8.58 -5.88
C ALA A 548 -30.24 7.96 -4.84
N ILE A 549 -29.85 6.82 -4.25
CA ILE A 549 -30.52 6.25 -3.06
C ILE A 549 -29.50 6.24 -1.91
N THR A 550 -29.91 6.79 -0.77
CA THR A 550 -29.18 6.70 0.50
C THR A 550 -30.02 5.89 1.47
N ILE A 551 -29.47 4.81 2.02
CA ILE A 551 -30.13 3.99 3.05
C ILE A 551 -29.42 4.23 4.39
N SER A 552 -30.20 4.38 5.46
CA SER A 552 -29.72 4.39 6.84
C SER A 552 -30.56 3.42 7.67
N PHE A 553 -29.91 2.68 8.57
CA PHE A 553 -30.56 1.74 9.50
C PHE A 553 -30.23 2.12 10.96
N PRO A 554 -30.99 1.64 11.96
CA PRO A 554 -31.44 2.51 13.04
C PRO A 554 -30.85 2.23 14.44
N PHE A 555 -31.04 3.22 15.31
CA PHE A 555 -31.20 3.11 16.77
C PHE A 555 -30.21 2.26 17.60
N LEU A 556 -29.41 2.96 18.42
CA LEU A 556 -29.20 2.60 19.82
C LEU A 556 -29.28 3.87 20.68
N SER A 557 -29.87 3.76 21.87
CA SER A 557 -30.17 4.88 22.77
C SER A 557 -28.99 5.23 23.70
N GLU A 558 -28.83 6.51 24.08
CA GLU A 558 -29.07 6.97 25.47
C GLU A 558 -28.86 8.49 25.69
N LYS A 559 -29.81 9.07 26.46
CA LYS A 559 -29.69 10.19 27.44
C LYS A 559 -28.91 11.50 27.14
N ASN A 560 -29.71 12.58 27.15
CA ASN A 560 -29.48 13.86 27.86
C ASN A 560 -28.19 14.68 27.61
N LYS A 561 -28.33 15.87 26.99
CA LYS A 561 -28.28 17.19 27.70
C LYS A 561 -28.47 18.42 26.79
N THR A 562 -29.42 19.28 27.18
CA THR A 562 -29.44 20.77 27.12
C THR A 562 -28.84 21.56 25.92
N VAL A 563 -29.75 22.22 25.19
CA VAL A 563 -29.64 23.55 24.52
C VAL A 563 -29.62 24.66 25.62
N PRO A 564 -29.04 25.89 25.51
CA PRO A 564 -29.13 26.91 24.43
C PRO A 564 -27.78 27.64 24.11
N GLU A 565 -27.64 28.77 23.37
CA GLU A 565 -28.55 29.89 23.04
C GLU A 565 -28.07 30.72 21.79
N GLU A 566 -28.82 31.78 21.41
CA GLU A 566 -28.77 32.54 20.14
C GLU A 566 -27.85 33.80 20.12
N ILE A 567 -28.16 34.74 19.18
CA ILE A 567 -27.75 36.18 18.99
C ILE A 567 -26.72 36.39 17.85
N GLN A 568 -26.89 37.28 16.84
CA GLN A 568 -27.92 38.30 16.53
C GLN A 568 -28.22 38.45 14.99
N ILE A 569 -28.84 39.57 14.55
CA ILE A 569 -29.41 39.81 13.20
C ILE A 569 -29.14 41.24 12.70
N SER A 570 -28.91 41.44 11.38
CA SER A 570 -29.30 42.64 10.61
C SER A 570 -29.33 42.32 9.09
N GLY A 571 -30.23 42.82 8.24
CA GLY A 571 -31.52 43.49 8.46
C GLY A 571 -32.16 43.91 7.12
N SER A 572 -33.33 43.38 6.76
CA SER A 572 -34.20 43.87 5.67
C SER A 572 -35.64 43.30 5.78
N VAL A 573 -36.59 43.91 5.07
CA VAL A 573 -38.06 43.71 5.16
C VAL A 573 -38.47 42.22 5.12
N PRO A 574 -39.42 41.74 5.96
CA PRO A 574 -39.73 40.31 6.08
C PRO A 574 -40.58 39.77 4.92
N THR A 575 -39.94 39.49 3.79
CA THR A 575 -40.43 38.46 2.85
C THR A 575 -40.27 37.08 3.52
N ARG A 576 -41.37 36.49 3.98
CA ARG A 576 -41.35 35.07 4.38
C ARG A 576 -41.15 34.22 3.13
N LYS A 577 -39.97 33.62 3.04
CA LYS A 577 -39.59 32.64 2.03
C LYS A 577 -40.17 31.30 2.43
N ILE A 578 -40.87 30.64 1.50
CA ILE A 578 -41.30 29.25 1.66
C ILE A 578 -40.55 28.45 0.60
N ARG A 579 -39.76 27.49 1.08
CA ARG A 579 -39.06 26.49 0.26
C ARG A 579 -39.88 25.22 0.32
N ILE A 580 -40.18 24.65 -0.84
CA ILE A 580 -40.91 23.39 -0.96
C ILE A 580 -40.01 22.40 -1.71
N PRO A 581 -39.71 21.23 -1.13
CA PRO A 581 -38.92 20.19 -1.80
C PRO A 581 -39.73 19.55 -2.94
N VAL A 582 -39.10 19.38 -4.10
CA VAL A 582 -39.76 18.80 -5.28
C VAL A 582 -39.45 17.30 -5.38
N ASN A 583 -40.39 16.46 -4.93
CA ASN A 583 -40.33 15.02 -5.19
C ASN A 583 -40.88 14.69 -6.59
N GLU A 584 -40.38 13.59 -7.17
CA GLU A 584 -40.42 13.32 -8.61
C GLU A 584 -41.82 13.31 -9.25
N THR A 585 -42.14 14.37 -10.00
CA THR A 585 -43.02 14.29 -11.17
C THR A 585 -42.64 15.37 -12.18
N LYS A 586 -42.12 14.97 -13.35
CA LYS A 586 -41.76 15.92 -14.43
C LYS A 586 -42.98 16.29 -15.26
N LEU A 587 -43.32 17.58 -15.31
CA LEU A 587 -43.78 18.29 -16.51
C LEU A 587 -43.55 19.81 -16.32
N PHE A 588 -43.36 20.56 -17.41
CA PHE A 588 -42.48 21.73 -17.45
C PHE A 588 -43.17 23.12 -17.63
N ASP A 589 -42.37 24.14 -17.29
CA ASP A 589 -42.28 25.51 -17.85
C ASP A 589 -43.12 26.68 -17.29
N MET A 590 -42.58 27.24 -16.19
CA MET A 590 -42.28 28.66 -15.92
C MET A 590 -43.27 29.80 -16.28
N ASN A 591 -43.39 30.74 -15.33
CA ASN A 591 -42.77 32.07 -15.50
C ASN A 591 -42.62 32.81 -14.14
N ARG A 592 -41.35 33.13 -13.78
CA ARG A 592 -40.86 33.78 -12.54
C ARG A 592 -40.80 32.93 -11.25
N TYR A 593 -39.75 32.12 -11.15
CA TYR A 593 -39.01 31.84 -9.91
C TYR A 593 -37.54 31.52 -10.27
N VAL A 594 -36.65 31.49 -9.28
CA VAL A 594 -35.25 31.04 -9.46
C VAL A 594 -35.15 29.59 -8.97
N LYS A 595 -34.48 28.72 -9.72
CA LYS A 595 -34.20 27.33 -9.31
C LYS A 595 -32.73 27.18 -8.93
N GLU A 596 -32.46 26.92 -7.66
CA GLU A 596 -31.22 26.34 -7.17
C GLU A 596 -31.56 25.05 -6.40
N ASN A 597 -30.81 23.97 -6.65
CA ASN A 597 -30.84 22.72 -5.86
C ASN A 597 -32.24 22.13 -5.55
N ASP A 598 -33.04 21.87 -6.59
CA ASP A 598 -34.29 21.09 -6.55
C ASP A 598 -35.42 21.55 -5.60
N GLU A 599 -35.40 22.82 -5.18
CA GLU A 599 -36.50 23.49 -4.47
C GLU A 599 -37.22 24.53 -5.36
N ILE A 600 -38.47 24.88 -5.00
CA ILE A 600 -39.20 26.03 -5.56
C ILE A 600 -39.39 27.09 -4.46
N GLU A 601 -39.03 28.34 -4.76
CA GLU A 601 -39.15 29.49 -3.85
C GLU A 601 -40.32 30.40 -4.27
N ILE A 602 -41.36 30.49 -3.44
CA ILE A 602 -42.58 31.29 -3.72
C ILE A 602 -42.53 32.65 -3.00
N TYR A 603 -42.79 33.73 -3.74
CA TYR A 603 -42.68 35.11 -3.27
C TYR A 603 -44.05 35.73 -2.98
N PHE A 604 -44.34 35.99 -1.70
CA PHE A 604 -45.53 36.74 -1.28
C PHE A 604 -45.20 38.21 -1.05
N THR A 605 -45.93 39.12 -1.72
CA THR A 605 -45.67 40.57 -1.66
C THR A 605 -46.28 41.28 -0.46
N SER A 606 -47.14 40.63 0.35
CA SER A 606 -47.53 41.13 1.68
C SER A 606 -47.92 40.01 2.65
N PHE A 607 -47.53 40.17 3.92
CA PHE A 607 -47.84 39.23 5.01
C PHE A 607 -49.36 39.07 5.24
N SER A 608 -50.12 40.15 5.07
CA SER A 608 -51.58 40.19 5.22
C SER A 608 -52.36 39.33 4.22
N LYS A 609 -51.77 38.97 3.07
CA LYS A 609 -52.42 38.07 2.09
C LYS A 609 -52.22 36.60 2.44
N PHE A 610 -51.04 36.24 2.97
CA PHE A 610 -50.73 34.90 3.45
C PHE A 610 -51.65 34.52 4.61
N ASP A 611 -51.69 35.37 5.64
CA ASP A 611 -52.44 35.10 6.88
C ASP A 611 -53.97 34.99 6.64
N LYS A 612 -54.49 35.60 5.56
CA LYS A 612 -55.91 35.58 5.17
C LYS A 612 -56.31 34.36 4.31
N GLN A 613 -55.35 33.60 3.78
CA GLN A 613 -55.62 32.35 3.02
C GLN A 613 -55.48 31.09 3.87
N PHE A 614 -54.73 31.14 4.98
CA PHE A 614 -54.41 29.98 5.80
C PHE A 614 -55.07 29.97 7.20
N LYS A 615 -55.66 31.08 7.64
CA LYS A 615 -56.55 31.09 8.81
C LYS A 615 -57.93 30.56 8.46
N GLU A 616 -58.12 29.25 8.57
CA GLU A 616 -59.28 28.60 9.20
C GLU A 616 -59.17 27.05 9.16
N ASN A 617 -59.31 26.44 10.36
CA ASN A 617 -59.24 25.02 10.73
C ASN A 617 -57.87 24.31 10.70
N GLU A 618 -57.50 23.76 11.86
CA GLU A 618 -56.28 22.99 12.18
C GLU A 618 -56.25 21.56 11.57
N SER A 619 -57.03 21.31 10.52
CA SER A 619 -57.12 19.99 9.88
C SER A 619 -56.17 19.89 8.68
N SER A 620 -55.21 18.98 8.74
CA SER A 620 -54.29 18.66 7.65
C SER A 620 -55.05 18.22 6.38
N GLY A 621 -54.64 18.70 5.21
CA GLY A 621 -55.30 18.37 3.94
C GLY A 621 -54.94 19.29 2.76
N TRP A 622 -55.46 18.97 1.58
CA TRP A 622 -55.23 19.74 0.35
C TRP A 622 -56.09 21.02 0.31
N ARG A 623 -55.47 22.16 -0.04
CA ARG A 623 -56.07 23.50 -0.07
C ARG A 623 -55.74 24.20 -1.41
N GLU A 624 -56.73 24.84 -2.04
CA GLU A 624 -56.50 25.64 -3.25
C GLU A 624 -55.95 27.03 -2.90
N VAL A 625 -54.78 27.39 -3.44
CA VAL A 625 -54.15 28.71 -3.28
C VAL A 625 -54.12 29.42 -4.63
N LYS A 626 -54.79 30.58 -4.71
CA LYS A 626 -54.86 31.38 -5.95
C LYS A 626 -53.61 32.25 -6.11
N ILE A 627 -52.89 32.06 -7.21
CA ILE A 627 -51.63 32.76 -7.53
C ILE A 627 -51.87 33.66 -8.76
N GLY A 628 -52.62 34.74 -8.55
CA GLY A 628 -53.02 35.68 -9.60
C GLY A 628 -54.48 35.51 -10.02
N SER A 629 -54.86 36.14 -11.14
CA SER A 629 -56.26 36.23 -11.58
C SER A 629 -56.84 34.91 -12.11
N ASN A 630 -56.03 34.13 -12.85
CA ASN A 630 -56.49 32.92 -13.57
C ASN A 630 -55.64 31.67 -13.26
N LYS A 631 -54.96 31.60 -12.12
CA LYS A 631 -54.12 30.45 -11.73
C LYS A 631 -54.30 30.05 -10.27
N SER A 632 -54.28 28.74 -10.04
CA SER A 632 -54.44 28.11 -8.73
C SER A 632 -53.45 26.95 -8.59
N VAL A 633 -52.89 26.80 -7.39
CA VAL A 633 -52.04 25.68 -6.99
C VAL A 633 -52.68 25.02 -5.78
N PHE A 634 -52.87 23.70 -5.81
CA PHE A 634 -53.31 22.97 -4.63
C PHE A 634 -52.11 22.60 -3.78
N VAL A 635 -52.14 22.97 -2.50
CA VAL A 635 -51.08 22.68 -1.52
C VAL A 635 -51.59 21.75 -0.43
N GLN A 636 -50.83 20.73 -0.07
CA GLN A 636 -51.13 19.91 1.10
C GLN A 636 -50.56 20.60 2.33
N VAL A 637 -51.44 20.97 3.26
CA VAL A 637 -51.10 21.65 4.50
C VAL A 637 -51.13 20.65 5.65
N GLU A 638 -50.15 20.71 6.55
CA GLU A 638 -50.10 19.90 7.76
C GLU A 638 -49.98 20.81 9.00
N GLY A 639 -50.96 20.72 9.89
CA GLY A 639 -51.09 21.68 10.99
C GLY A 639 -51.24 23.14 10.52
N SER A 640 -50.91 24.09 11.39
CA SER A 640 -51.29 25.49 11.20
C SER A 640 -50.46 26.27 10.16
N TYR A 641 -49.24 25.82 9.83
CA TYR A 641 -48.29 26.61 9.02
C TYR A 641 -47.33 25.83 8.09
N SER A 642 -47.46 24.50 7.97
CA SER A 642 -46.54 23.68 7.14
C SER A 642 -47.17 23.32 5.79
N ILE A 643 -46.48 23.62 4.69
CA ILE A 643 -46.86 23.17 3.33
C ILE A 643 -45.93 22.02 2.93
N VAL A 644 -46.50 20.86 2.60
CA VAL A 644 -45.76 19.61 2.39
C VAL A 644 -45.63 19.25 0.91
N SER A 645 -46.58 19.66 0.07
CA SER A 645 -46.58 19.41 -1.37
C SER A 645 -47.43 20.45 -2.11
N ALA A 646 -47.21 20.61 -3.43
CA ALA A 646 -47.89 21.59 -4.28
C ALA A 646 -48.11 21.06 -5.71
N ILE A 647 -49.29 21.29 -6.29
CA ILE A 647 -49.68 20.85 -7.65
C ILE A 647 -50.31 22.02 -8.43
N ASP A 648 -49.75 22.36 -9.60
CA ASP A 648 -50.32 23.33 -10.55
C ASP A 648 -51.31 22.62 -11.50
N ILE A 649 -52.52 23.16 -11.62
CA ILE A 649 -53.62 22.59 -12.45
C ILE A 649 -53.84 23.43 -13.73
N SER A 650 -53.00 24.43 -14.02
CA SER A 650 -53.19 25.35 -15.16
C SER A 650 -53.06 24.71 -16.56
N ALA A 651 -52.81 23.40 -16.65
CA ALA A 651 -52.85 22.59 -17.87
C ALA A 651 -53.94 21.49 -17.90
N ALA A 652 -54.70 21.26 -16.82
CA ALA A 652 -55.62 20.11 -16.72
C ALA A 652 -57.10 20.52 -16.74
N LYS A 653 -57.65 20.66 -17.95
CA LYS A 653 -59.11 20.61 -18.14
C LYS A 653 -59.57 19.15 -18.16
N MET A 654 -60.43 18.82 -17.19
CA MET A 654 -61.43 17.74 -17.16
C MET A 654 -61.02 16.32 -16.70
N LYS A 655 -61.73 15.92 -15.64
CA LYS A 655 -62.17 14.58 -15.19
C LYS A 655 -61.12 13.63 -14.65
#